data_AF-A0AAV6DLM4-F1
#
_entry.id   AF-A0AAV6DLM4-F1
#
_cell.length_a   1.000
_cell.length_b   1.000
_cell.length_c   1.000
_cell.angle_alpha   90.00
_cell.angle_beta   90.00
_cell.angle_gamma   90.00
#
_symmetry.space_group_name_H-M   'P 1'
#
loop_
_entity.id
_entity.type
_entity.pdbx_description
1 polymer ?
#
loop_
_entity_poly.entity_id
_entity_poly.type
_entity_poly.pdbx_seq_one_letter_code
_entity_poly.pdbx_strand_id
1 'polypeptide(L)'
;MICPRCHADNRADRRFCGECGLSFVSRCLACGFANHATERFCGGCGASLVPSAAAEPRFGSPQAYTPKHLAARILDSRAALEGERKLVTVLFADLQSSMELLADRDPEEARRVLDPVLQLMMAAVHRYEGTVNQVMGDGIMALFGAPLAHEDHATRGCYAALQMQESIKRYAEEVRHTLGVAVRIRVGLNSGEVIVRTIRSDLRMDYTAVGQTTHLASRMEQLADPGSILLTTATLTLAEGFIETRPLGPTPVKGLAAPVEVYELIGAGPARSRLRAAAARGLTRFVGRTAEMNHLVQAMARAGEGHGQLVAVLGEAGVGKSRLCHEFTHSAGARQWVVLETGAVSYARGPSWSPVVDLLRQYFRIESRDDHARIREKVGEGLMGLDPALARYHPALLWLLDVPSDDPQWADLDPTQRRRRALDGVRTLLVRESQRRPVLLVCEDLHWVDAETQTLLDEMVASLPAARMLLLVTYRPEYQHGWANLPVCTQFRMDALPPGPTDELLETLLGADPGLRPLKRLLVQLTDRNPFFLEETVRTLAEVGVLAGEPGAYRQARMIEALQIPPTVQAILAARIDRLPDGAKRLLQSAAVVGVHVPLALLQEIAEEGDDLPGHLATLQAGEFLYESRLFPDFEYTFRHVLTHDVAYGSLSQARRRALHGRIADAMERLEPERVQEDVDRLAHHAYRGERWERAARYSRQAGNRAQQRSAHREAVAWLEQALAALAHLPVNADTLAQGIDVRLDLRGSLYAIGALERMPALLREAEEIAEQLGDPRRRGWISMHLGEYNRQTGHFREASALIERAHEIATTLGDLPLRLAADQYLGMAFHALGDYRRAADHERRAAEFPREEPAAGGFRPTQTGTPAGFRAVSLGWLARCLAEIGEFEEGIATGREAIRLAEEIGRPYAAVSADWGLGYLYGVRGDLDSATLLLERALAAARGAGLTRLLPQVLRALGSAYALMGRVAEGTALLQEALALSESIHLRVAESSSLVLLGEAHLLAERVQEAHVSATRALAMARGRGQRGDEACALRLLGDIALRGDGDAEAAEQSLRAALELASALGMRPLVARTRLGLAAACRRAGQTSRAAEELAAAGVLFRELGMRFWLARAEEEGSRSR
;
A
#
# COMPACT_ATOMS: atom_id res chain seq x y z
N MET A 1 19.69 64.59 57.69
CA MET A 1 18.79 63.44 57.39
C MET A 1 19.23 62.90 56.05
N ILE A 2 19.81 61.70 56.02
CA ILE A 2 20.42 61.15 54.80
C ILE A 2 19.34 60.46 53.96
N CYS A 3 19.26 60.80 52.68
CA CYS A 3 18.27 60.21 51.78
C CYS A 3 18.57 58.72 51.52
N PRO A 4 17.63 57.78 51.72
CA PRO A 4 17.89 56.36 51.49
C PRO A 4 18.00 55.99 50.01
N ARG A 5 17.58 56.85 49.08
CA ARG A 5 17.67 56.62 47.63
C ARG A 5 18.96 57.15 47.01
N CYS A 6 19.41 58.34 47.40
CA CYS A 6 20.55 59.01 46.76
C CYS A 6 21.66 59.41 47.74
N HIS A 7 21.54 59.07 49.02
CA HIS A 7 22.50 59.33 50.09
C HIS A 7 22.88 60.81 50.32
N ALA A 8 22.17 61.76 49.72
CA ALA A 8 22.36 63.19 49.97
C ALA A 8 21.89 63.57 51.39
N ASP A 9 22.64 64.45 52.06
CA ASP A 9 22.27 64.95 53.38
C ASP A 9 21.24 66.10 53.26
N ASN A 10 20.13 65.95 53.97
CA ASN A 10 18.99 66.87 53.93
C ASN A 10 18.73 67.46 55.31
N ARG A 11 18.30 68.73 55.38
CA ARG A 11 17.86 69.35 56.64
C ARG A 11 16.68 68.58 57.24
N ALA A 12 16.64 68.49 58.57
CA ALA A 12 15.71 67.62 59.29
C ALA A 12 14.22 67.99 59.15
N ASP A 13 13.92 69.21 58.71
CA ASP A 13 12.57 69.76 58.52
C ASP A 13 12.00 69.53 57.11
N ARG A 14 12.78 68.97 56.17
CA ARG A 14 12.33 68.71 54.80
C ARG A 14 11.42 67.49 54.72
N ARG A 15 10.29 67.62 53.99
CA ARG A 15 9.35 66.52 53.69
C ARG A 15 9.75 65.68 52.47
N PHE A 16 10.68 66.17 51.67
CA PHE A 16 11.22 65.51 50.48
C PHE A 16 12.73 65.72 50.41
N CYS A 17 13.43 64.79 49.77
CA CYS A 17 14.84 64.94 49.44
C CYS A 17 15.00 66.10 48.45
N GLY A 18 15.86 67.06 48.76
CA GLY A 18 16.13 68.22 47.91
C GLY A 18 16.83 67.89 46.60
N GLU A 19 17.49 66.73 46.52
CA GLU A 19 18.22 66.28 45.31
C GLU A 19 17.35 65.39 44.41
N CYS A 20 16.71 64.35 44.96
CA CYS A 20 16.01 63.34 44.14
C CYS A 20 14.48 63.33 44.29
N GLY A 21 13.90 64.24 45.08
CA GLY A 21 12.45 64.38 45.26
C GLY A 21 11.78 63.27 46.07
N LEU A 22 12.53 62.31 46.63
CA LEU A 22 11.96 61.23 47.44
C LEU A 22 11.25 61.78 48.69
N SER A 23 9.99 61.42 48.93
CA SER A 23 9.28 61.81 50.15
C SER A 23 9.82 61.06 51.37
N PHE A 24 10.05 61.78 52.47
CA PHE A 24 10.44 61.19 53.76
C PHE A 24 9.26 60.75 54.62
N VAL A 25 8.03 60.95 54.13
CA VAL A 25 6.79 60.57 54.80
C VAL A 25 6.00 59.63 53.91
N SER A 26 5.78 58.39 54.35
CA SER A 26 4.95 57.41 53.66
C SER A 26 3.61 57.25 54.39
N ARG A 27 2.49 57.28 53.66
CA ARG A 27 1.18 56.99 54.25
C ARG A 27 0.90 55.50 54.16
N CYS A 28 0.42 54.92 55.25
CA CYS A 28 0.00 53.53 55.25
C CYS A 28 -1.18 53.34 54.30
N LEU A 29 -1.09 52.38 53.37
CA LEU A 29 -2.16 52.08 52.43
C LEU A 29 -3.38 51.43 53.10
N ALA A 30 -3.21 50.84 54.28
CA ALA A 30 -4.30 50.21 55.02
C ALA A 30 -5.11 51.20 55.88
N CYS A 31 -4.47 52.19 56.52
CA CYS A 31 -5.15 53.10 57.46
C CYS A 31 -4.89 54.60 57.26
N GLY A 32 -4.05 54.99 56.30
CA GLY A 32 -3.76 56.39 55.98
C GLY A 32 -2.82 57.13 56.96
N PHE A 33 -2.37 56.46 58.03
CA PHE A 33 -1.45 57.02 59.02
C PHE A 33 -0.11 57.41 58.38
N ALA A 34 0.44 58.56 58.77
CA ALA A 34 1.71 59.06 58.24
C ALA A 34 2.87 58.46 59.02
N ASN A 35 3.70 57.70 58.33
CA ASN A 35 4.87 57.01 58.88
C ASN A 35 6.15 57.65 58.31
N HIS A 36 7.23 57.59 59.07
CA HIS A 36 8.53 58.01 58.60
C HIS A 36 9.06 56.98 57.59
N ALA A 37 9.78 57.41 56.56
CA ALA A 37 10.25 56.53 55.48
C ALA A 37 11.17 55.37 55.93
N THR A 38 11.68 55.41 57.17
CA THR A 38 12.50 54.35 57.77
C THR A 38 11.67 53.30 58.53
N GLU A 39 10.39 53.55 58.77
CA GLU A 39 9.50 52.64 59.50
C GLU A 39 9.05 51.51 58.57
N ARG A 40 9.32 50.26 58.98
CA ARG A 40 8.97 49.05 58.21
C ARG A 40 7.53 48.59 58.45
N PHE A 41 6.91 49.06 59.51
CA PHE A 41 5.54 48.77 59.91
C PHE A 41 4.84 50.07 60.29
N CYS A 42 3.53 50.13 60.07
CA CYS A 42 2.75 51.30 60.36
C CYS A 42 2.61 51.51 61.87
N GLY A 43 3.03 52.67 62.38
CA GLY A 43 2.90 53.03 63.79
C GLY A 43 1.44 53.15 64.28
N GLY A 44 0.47 53.30 63.37
CA GLY A 44 -0.95 53.41 63.69
C GLY A 44 -1.75 52.09 63.67
N CYS A 45 -1.37 51.11 62.83
CA CYS A 45 -2.14 49.85 62.68
C CYS A 45 -1.30 48.57 62.61
N GLY A 46 0.03 48.66 62.66
CA GLY A 46 0.94 47.51 62.59
C GLY A 46 1.14 46.89 61.21
N ALA A 47 0.43 47.35 60.16
CA ALA A 47 0.57 46.81 58.81
C ALA A 47 1.98 47.07 58.23
N SER A 48 2.56 46.07 57.54
CA SER A 48 3.86 46.22 56.86
C SER A 48 3.79 47.33 55.80
N LEU A 49 4.76 48.25 55.85
CA LEU A 49 4.93 49.33 54.89
C LEU A 49 5.94 48.97 53.79
N VAL A 50 6.66 47.86 53.98
CA VAL A 50 7.53 47.28 52.95
C VAL A 50 6.68 46.33 52.10
N PRO A 51 6.73 46.42 50.76
CA PRO A 51 6.15 45.40 49.90
C PRO A 51 6.80 44.06 50.28
N SER A 52 5.99 43.11 50.75
CA SER A 52 6.45 41.73 50.85
C SER A 52 6.90 41.32 49.46
N ALA A 53 8.17 40.93 49.31
CA ALA A 53 8.61 40.15 48.17
C ALA A 53 7.84 38.82 48.25
N ALA A 54 6.64 38.82 47.69
CA ALA A 54 5.90 37.62 47.40
C ALA A 54 6.81 36.75 46.54
N ALA A 55 6.96 35.48 46.91
CA ALA A 55 7.61 34.48 46.07
C ALA A 55 7.06 34.61 44.64
N GLU A 56 7.96 34.80 43.67
CA GLU A 56 7.57 34.95 42.27
C GLU A 56 6.76 33.72 41.82
N PRO A 57 5.55 33.89 41.27
CA PRO A 57 4.83 32.79 40.66
C PRO A 57 5.59 32.36 39.39
N ARG A 58 6.00 31.09 39.35
CA ARG A 58 6.86 30.46 38.33
C ARG A 58 6.36 30.53 36.88
N PHE A 59 5.08 30.83 36.66
CA PHE A 59 4.50 31.13 35.35
C PHE A 59 4.08 32.60 35.32
N GLY A 60 5.08 33.48 35.35
CA GLY A 60 4.94 34.93 35.30
C GLY A 60 4.52 35.39 33.91
N SER A 61 3.21 35.48 33.70
CA SER A 61 2.50 35.88 32.47
C SER A 61 2.39 34.82 31.36
N PRO A 62 1.24 34.75 30.66
CA PRO A 62 1.05 33.87 29.49
C PRO A 62 2.10 33.99 28.39
N GLN A 63 2.80 35.11 28.31
CA GLN A 63 3.86 35.36 27.33
C GLN A 63 5.05 34.40 27.45
N ALA A 64 5.34 33.92 28.67
CA ALA A 64 6.52 33.10 28.94
C ALA A 64 6.37 31.66 28.41
N TYR A 65 5.14 31.18 28.24
CA TYR A 65 4.84 29.81 27.82
C TYR A 65 4.02 29.70 26.53
N THR A 66 3.52 30.83 26.02
CA THR A 66 2.79 30.88 24.73
C THR A 66 3.79 31.06 23.59
N PRO A 67 3.75 30.23 22.53
CA PRO A 67 4.61 30.39 21.36
C PRO A 67 4.52 31.80 20.75
N LYS A 68 5.64 32.36 20.28
CA LYS A 68 5.73 33.75 19.78
C LYS A 68 4.68 34.10 18.71
N HIS A 69 4.41 33.16 17.80
CA HIS A 69 3.41 33.35 16.74
C HIS A 69 1.98 33.42 17.28
N LEU A 70 1.64 32.61 18.29
CA LEU A 70 0.34 32.59 18.93
C LEU A 70 0.15 33.86 19.78
N ALA A 71 1.18 34.27 20.50
CA ALA A 71 1.20 35.53 21.25
C ALA A 71 0.97 36.75 20.34
N ALA A 72 1.58 36.79 19.15
CA ALA A 72 1.38 37.85 18.17
C ALA A 72 -0.08 37.91 17.68
N ARG A 73 -0.68 36.77 17.27
CA ARG A 73 -2.09 36.72 16.83
C ARG A 73 -3.06 37.11 17.95
N ILE A 74 -2.78 36.70 19.19
CA ILE A 74 -3.55 37.10 20.37
C ILE A 74 -3.49 38.62 20.56
N LEU A 75 -2.31 39.23 20.39
CA LEU A 75 -2.11 40.68 20.51
C LEU A 75 -2.81 41.47 19.40
N ASP A 76 -2.85 40.96 18.17
CA ASP A 76 -3.57 41.61 17.05
C ASP A 76 -5.09 41.59 17.25
N SER A 77 -5.63 40.53 17.86
CA SER A 77 -7.06 40.43 18.20
C SER A 77 -7.49 41.32 19.39
N ARG A 78 -6.54 41.92 20.11
CA ARG A 78 -6.74 42.66 21.37
C ARG A 78 -7.57 43.94 21.23
N ALA A 79 -7.57 44.57 20.05
CA ALA A 79 -8.26 45.84 19.82
C ALA A 79 -9.79 45.70 19.65
N ALA A 80 -10.32 44.49 19.50
CA ALA A 80 -11.72 44.24 19.13
C ALA A 80 -12.59 43.60 20.24
N LEU A 81 -12.06 43.31 21.44
CA LEU A 81 -12.63 42.25 22.31
C LEU A 81 -13.15 42.67 23.71
N GLU A 82 -13.56 43.91 23.93
CA GLU A 82 -14.16 44.31 25.22
C GLU A 82 -15.68 44.04 25.27
N GLY A 83 -16.09 43.00 26.02
CA GLY A 83 -17.49 42.79 26.40
C GLY A 83 -18.35 41.93 25.47
N GLU A 84 -17.75 41.24 24.51
CA GLU A 84 -18.47 40.39 23.54
C GLU A 84 -18.85 39.02 24.11
N ARG A 85 -20.02 38.50 23.68
CA ARG A 85 -20.40 37.10 23.86
C ARG A 85 -19.79 36.29 22.71
N LYS A 86 -19.02 35.26 23.05
CA LYS A 86 -18.46 34.33 22.06
C LYS A 86 -18.83 32.90 22.41
N LEU A 87 -19.17 32.12 21.38
CA LEU A 87 -19.25 30.68 21.49
C LEU A 87 -17.82 30.13 21.56
N VAL A 88 -17.52 29.38 22.62
CA VAL A 88 -16.19 28.79 22.85
C VAL A 88 -16.30 27.36 23.32
N THR A 89 -15.19 26.63 23.27
CA THR A 89 -15.03 25.35 23.98
C THR A 89 -14.06 25.54 25.13
N VAL A 90 -14.52 25.17 26.33
CA VAL A 90 -13.72 25.20 27.55
C VAL A 90 -13.22 23.79 27.82
N LEU A 91 -11.92 23.65 28.07
CA LEU A 91 -11.26 22.40 28.44
C LEU A 91 -10.66 22.54 29.83
N PHE A 92 -10.94 21.58 30.72
CA PHE A 92 -10.24 21.38 31.98
C PHE A 92 -9.48 20.07 31.92
N ALA A 93 -8.23 20.08 32.36
CA ALA A 93 -7.42 18.88 32.54
C ALA A 93 -6.74 18.91 33.91
N ASP A 94 -6.75 17.79 34.63
CA ASP A 94 -6.22 17.69 35.98
C ASP A 94 -5.51 16.35 36.21
N LEU A 95 -4.48 16.35 37.07
CA LEU A 95 -3.73 15.15 37.43
C LEU A 95 -4.42 14.39 38.57
N GLN A 96 -4.66 13.09 38.36
CA GLN A 96 -5.27 12.26 39.40
C GLN A 96 -4.38 12.16 40.64
N SER A 97 -5.01 12.30 41.83
CA SER A 97 -4.41 11.99 43.13
C SER A 97 -3.06 12.68 43.36
N SER A 98 -2.88 13.90 42.85
CA SER A 98 -1.65 14.70 43.06
C SER A 98 -1.26 14.75 44.54
N MET A 99 -2.21 14.91 45.45
CA MET A 99 -1.93 14.91 46.89
C MET A 99 -1.36 13.58 47.40
N GLU A 100 -1.82 12.42 46.91
CA GLU A 100 -1.27 11.11 47.29
C GLU A 100 0.05 10.80 46.58
N LEU A 101 0.20 11.26 45.32
CA LEU A 101 1.42 11.14 44.53
C LEU A 101 2.60 11.94 45.13
N LEU A 102 2.28 13.01 45.86
CA LEU A 102 3.22 14.00 46.39
C LEU A 102 3.36 13.95 47.92
N ALA A 103 2.53 13.18 48.64
CA ALA A 103 2.46 13.15 50.12
C ALA A 103 3.78 12.74 50.79
N ASP A 104 4.52 11.80 50.19
CA ASP A 104 5.77 11.23 50.74
C ASP A 104 7.03 11.67 49.98
N ARG A 105 6.94 12.73 49.15
CA ARG A 105 8.04 13.18 48.28
C ARG A 105 8.54 14.58 48.66
N ASP A 106 9.83 14.80 48.48
CA ASP A 106 10.39 16.13 48.60
C ASP A 106 9.77 17.08 47.53
N PRO A 107 9.50 18.36 47.86
CA PRO A 107 8.96 19.33 46.91
C PRO A 107 9.73 19.45 45.58
N GLU A 108 11.04 19.16 45.54
CA GLU A 108 11.81 19.12 44.30
C GLU A 108 11.55 17.86 43.46
N GLU A 109 11.33 16.71 44.09
CA GLU A 109 10.99 15.45 43.41
C GLU A 109 9.55 15.46 42.89
N ALA A 110 8.64 16.03 43.68
CA ALA A 110 7.28 16.37 43.28
C ALA A 110 7.27 17.22 41.99
N ARG A 111 8.13 18.24 41.93
CA ARG A 111 8.28 19.11 40.75
C ARG A 111 8.82 18.40 39.52
N ARG A 112 9.78 17.47 39.68
CA ARG A 112 10.32 16.69 38.55
C ARG A 112 9.25 15.83 37.84
N VAL A 113 8.17 15.47 38.55
CA VAL A 113 7.05 14.70 38.00
C VAL A 113 5.94 15.62 37.46
N LEU A 114 5.61 16.71 38.17
CA LEU A 114 4.52 17.61 37.79
C LEU A 114 4.85 18.54 36.61
N ASP A 115 6.06 19.12 36.58
CA ASP A 115 6.42 20.14 35.58
C ASP A 115 6.34 19.59 34.14
N PRO A 116 6.82 18.36 33.84
CA PRO A 116 6.65 17.75 32.51
C PRO A 116 5.19 17.49 32.14
N VAL A 117 4.34 17.07 33.09
CA VAL A 117 2.91 16.82 32.83
C VAL A 117 2.21 18.11 32.45
N LEU A 118 2.43 19.20 33.20
CA LEU A 118 1.88 20.52 32.86
C LEU A 118 2.38 21.01 31.50
N GLN A 119 3.67 20.85 31.20
CA GLN A 119 4.25 21.22 29.91
C GLN A 119 3.64 20.44 28.74
N LEU A 120 3.43 19.13 28.89
CA LEU A 120 2.78 18.29 27.89
C LEU A 120 1.33 18.70 27.66
N MET A 121 0.59 19.02 28.74
CA MET A 121 -0.78 19.53 28.61
C MET A 121 -0.81 20.88 27.88
N MET A 122 0.05 21.82 28.25
CA MET A 122 0.12 23.14 27.61
C MET A 122 0.55 23.03 26.14
N ALA A 123 1.51 22.16 25.84
CA ALA A 123 1.93 21.88 24.46
C ALA A 123 0.78 21.33 23.62
N ALA A 124 -0.03 20.42 24.16
CA ALA A 124 -1.22 19.92 23.49
C ALA A 124 -2.25 21.02 23.23
N VAL A 125 -2.50 21.93 24.19
CA VAL A 125 -3.40 23.08 23.97
C VAL A 125 -2.88 23.97 22.84
N HIS A 126 -1.61 24.40 22.91
CA HIS A 126 -1.05 25.30 21.92
C HIS A 126 -0.94 24.66 20.53
N ARG A 127 -0.69 23.35 20.46
CA ARG A 127 -0.64 22.59 19.21
C ARG A 127 -1.93 22.76 18.40
N TYR A 128 -3.09 22.76 19.07
CA TYR A 128 -4.41 22.94 18.44
C TYR A 128 -4.90 24.38 18.50
N GLU A 129 -3.99 25.34 18.61
CA GLU A 129 -4.26 26.79 18.66
C GLU A 129 -5.21 27.22 19.81
N GLY A 130 -5.31 26.41 20.86
CA GLY A 130 -5.99 26.77 22.09
C GLY A 130 -5.16 27.74 22.92
N THR A 131 -5.83 28.50 23.79
CA THR A 131 -5.18 29.41 24.74
C THR A 131 -5.31 28.86 26.15
N VAL A 132 -4.17 28.62 26.82
CA VAL A 132 -4.16 28.28 28.25
C VAL A 132 -4.52 29.54 29.05
N ASN A 133 -5.71 29.52 29.66
CA ASN A 133 -6.23 30.65 30.41
C ASN A 133 -5.67 30.66 31.85
N GLN A 134 -5.63 29.50 32.51
CA GLN A 134 -5.15 29.39 33.89
C GLN A 134 -4.45 28.06 34.14
N VAL A 135 -3.37 28.09 34.93
CA VAL A 135 -2.73 26.91 35.52
C VAL A 135 -3.17 26.81 36.98
N MET A 136 -3.72 25.67 37.38
CA MET A 136 -4.42 25.44 38.64
C MET A 136 -3.63 24.48 39.55
N GLY A 137 -2.33 24.70 39.73
CA GLY A 137 -1.47 23.82 40.53
C GLY A 137 -1.06 22.56 39.76
N ASP A 138 -1.93 21.56 39.72
CA ASP A 138 -1.76 20.25 39.08
C ASP A 138 -2.61 20.07 37.81
N GLY A 139 -3.47 21.04 37.50
CA GLY A 139 -4.29 21.07 36.29
C GLY A 139 -4.17 22.36 35.48
N ILE A 140 -4.84 22.38 34.32
CA ILE A 140 -4.95 23.55 33.45
C ILE A 140 -6.41 23.79 33.00
N MET A 141 -6.73 25.05 32.76
CA MET A 141 -7.94 25.49 32.06
C MET A 141 -7.54 26.15 30.74
N ALA A 142 -8.12 25.68 29.63
CA ALA A 142 -7.88 26.19 28.29
C ALA A 142 -9.18 26.58 27.57
N LEU A 143 -9.05 27.53 26.65
CA LEU A 143 -10.13 28.05 25.82
C LEU A 143 -9.79 27.86 24.34
N PHE A 144 -10.79 27.42 23.57
CA PHE A 144 -10.75 27.33 22.11
C PHE A 144 -11.88 28.19 21.54
N GLY A 145 -11.60 28.99 20.51
CA GLY A 145 -12.53 29.97 19.95
C GLY A 145 -12.44 31.37 20.57
N ALA A 146 -11.57 31.55 21.59
CA ALA A 146 -11.22 32.86 22.13
C ALA A 146 -9.78 32.87 22.70
N PRO A 147 -9.01 33.97 22.52
CA PRO A 147 -9.34 35.17 21.73
C PRO A 147 -9.32 34.93 20.21
N LEU A 148 -8.69 33.84 19.76
CA LEU A 148 -8.68 33.42 18.36
C LEU A 148 -10.01 32.76 18.01
N ALA A 149 -10.77 33.38 17.11
CA ALA A 149 -12.02 32.83 16.62
C ALA A 149 -11.73 31.66 15.66
N HIS A 150 -12.26 30.49 15.99
CA HIS A 150 -12.17 29.26 15.19
C HIS A 150 -13.57 28.69 15.05
N GLU A 151 -14.03 28.40 13.83
CA GLU A 151 -15.34 27.76 13.61
C GLU A 151 -15.35 26.31 14.12
N ASP A 152 -14.19 25.65 14.12
CA ASP A 152 -13.95 24.27 14.56
C ASP A 152 -13.43 24.18 16.01
N HIS A 153 -13.73 25.18 16.84
CA HIS A 153 -13.20 25.29 18.21
C HIS A 153 -13.51 24.07 19.11
N ALA A 154 -14.65 23.39 18.90
CA ALA A 154 -15.00 22.16 19.61
C ALA A 154 -14.10 20.99 19.21
N THR A 155 -13.89 20.79 17.90
CA THR A 155 -13.02 19.75 17.35
C THR A 155 -11.58 19.91 17.83
N ARG A 156 -11.05 21.15 17.79
CA ARG A 156 -9.70 21.47 18.30
C ARG A 156 -9.54 21.16 19.78
N GLY A 157 -10.53 21.51 20.60
CA GLY A 157 -10.55 21.17 22.01
C GLY A 157 -10.51 19.67 22.25
N CYS A 158 -11.32 18.90 21.51
CA CYS A 158 -11.32 17.43 21.60
C CYS A 158 -9.98 16.81 21.17
N TYR A 159 -9.36 17.31 20.09
CA TYR A 159 -8.04 16.83 19.65
C TYR A 159 -6.92 17.19 20.62
N ALA A 160 -6.97 18.38 21.25
CA ALA A 160 -6.07 18.73 22.34
C ALA A 160 -6.22 17.74 23.51
N ALA A 161 -7.45 17.42 23.92
CA ALA A 161 -7.72 16.45 24.98
C ALA A 161 -7.16 15.04 24.66
N LEU A 162 -7.35 14.56 23.44
CA LEU A 162 -6.80 13.27 22.98
C LEU A 162 -5.26 13.29 22.97
N GLN A 163 -4.66 14.37 22.49
CA GLN A 163 -3.21 14.55 22.48
C GLN A 163 -2.64 14.59 23.90
N MET A 164 -3.32 15.25 24.85
CA MET A 164 -2.91 15.26 26.25
C MET A 164 -2.85 13.85 26.82
N GLN A 165 -3.92 13.06 26.66
CA GLN A 165 -3.96 11.68 27.15
C GLN A 165 -2.85 10.83 26.53
N GLU A 166 -2.57 10.97 25.23
CA GLU A 166 -1.52 10.23 24.55
C GLU A 166 -0.12 10.61 25.05
N SER A 167 0.19 11.91 25.08
CA SER A 167 1.49 12.42 25.52
C SER A 167 1.80 12.01 26.97
N ILE A 168 0.77 12.04 27.83
CA ILE A 168 0.91 11.66 29.24
C ILE A 168 1.01 10.15 29.41
N LYS A 169 0.33 9.34 28.59
CA LYS A 169 0.50 7.88 28.61
C LYS A 169 1.95 7.48 28.30
N ARG A 170 2.58 8.08 27.28
CA ARG A 170 3.99 7.83 26.94
C ARG A 170 4.93 8.22 28.08
N TYR A 171 4.74 9.42 28.63
CA TYR A 171 5.52 9.88 29.79
C TYR A 171 5.30 8.99 31.03
N ALA A 172 4.07 8.52 31.25
CA ALA A 172 3.75 7.63 32.36
C ALA A 172 4.46 6.27 32.26
N GLU A 173 4.70 5.75 31.05
CA GLU A 173 5.49 4.53 30.84
C GLU A 173 6.96 4.73 31.25
N GLU A 174 7.57 5.85 30.83
CA GLU A 174 8.95 6.23 31.20
C GLU A 174 9.11 6.45 32.71
N VAL A 175 8.17 7.19 33.32
CA VAL A 175 8.17 7.48 34.77
C VAL A 175 7.86 6.24 35.59
N ARG A 176 7.01 5.33 35.11
CA ARG A 176 6.76 4.06 35.79
C ARG A 176 8.01 3.19 35.82
N HIS A 177 8.80 3.20 34.75
CA HIS A 177 10.05 2.43 34.66
C HIS A 177 11.18 3.00 35.53
N THR A 178 11.22 4.32 35.69
CA THR A 178 12.32 5.03 36.39
C THR A 178 12.01 5.38 37.84
N LEU A 179 10.76 5.72 38.16
CA LEU A 179 10.31 6.24 39.46
C LEU A 179 9.17 5.43 40.10
N GLY A 180 8.64 4.40 39.42
CA GLY A 180 7.61 3.51 39.96
C GLY A 180 6.21 4.13 40.12
N VAL A 181 5.96 5.30 39.53
CA VAL A 181 4.71 6.06 39.70
C VAL A 181 3.80 5.92 38.50
N ALA A 182 2.50 5.76 38.73
CA ALA A 182 1.47 5.82 37.69
C ALA A 182 0.92 7.25 37.56
N VAL A 183 1.16 7.89 36.42
CA VAL A 183 0.66 9.24 36.10
C VAL A 183 -0.55 9.11 35.19
N ARG A 184 -1.69 9.71 35.57
CA ARG A 184 -2.93 9.75 34.77
C ARG A 184 -3.63 11.09 34.94
N ILE A 185 -4.22 11.59 33.86
CA ILE A 185 -5.03 12.81 33.89
C ILE A 185 -6.50 12.53 33.57
N ARG A 186 -7.35 13.45 34.00
CA ARG A 186 -8.76 13.55 33.62
C ARG A 186 -8.97 14.77 32.75
N VAL A 187 -9.85 14.70 31.78
CA VAL A 187 -10.16 15.85 30.92
C VAL A 187 -11.67 16.02 30.75
N GLY A 188 -12.15 17.26 30.82
CA GLY A 188 -13.55 17.62 30.65
C GLY A 188 -13.72 18.76 29.65
N LEU A 189 -14.68 18.62 28.73
CA LEU A 189 -14.99 19.64 27.73
C LEU A 189 -16.47 20.03 27.73
N ASN A 190 -16.73 21.33 27.58
CA ASN A 190 -18.07 21.82 27.28
C ASN A 190 -18.00 23.05 26.36
N SER A 191 -18.88 23.08 25.35
CA SER A 191 -19.06 24.23 24.46
C SER A 191 -20.26 25.08 24.88
N GLY A 192 -20.15 26.40 24.73
CA GLY A 192 -21.23 27.33 25.05
C GLY A 192 -20.79 28.80 25.01
N GLU A 193 -21.75 29.72 25.16
CA GLU A 193 -21.45 31.15 25.18
C GLU A 193 -20.71 31.54 26.46
N VAL A 194 -19.66 32.35 26.32
CA VAL A 194 -18.98 33.02 27.43
C VAL A 194 -18.85 34.51 27.13
N ILE A 195 -18.84 35.34 28.18
CA ILE A 195 -18.58 36.78 28.06
C ILE A 195 -17.09 37.03 28.29
N VAL A 196 -16.44 37.70 27.35
CA VAL A 196 -15.03 38.06 27.43
C VAL A 196 -14.89 39.45 28.08
N ARG A 197 -14.15 39.54 29.19
CA ARG A 197 -13.79 40.82 29.85
C ARG A 197 -12.29 40.89 30.13
N THR A 198 -11.67 42.02 29.80
CA THR A 198 -10.30 42.37 30.16
C THR A 198 -10.25 43.14 31.48
N ILE A 199 -9.39 42.74 32.42
CA ILE A 199 -9.03 43.53 33.61
C ILE A 199 -7.61 44.08 33.40
N ARG A 200 -7.37 45.34 33.78
CA ARG A 200 -6.23 46.17 33.33
C ARG A 200 -4.82 45.69 33.75
N SER A 201 -3.92 45.96 32.79
CA SER A 201 -2.52 46.41 32.85
C SER A 201 -1.38 45.49 33.25
N ASP A 202 -1.52 44.20 33.01
CA ASP A 202 -0.42 43.30 32.63
C ASP A 202 -1.04 42.24 31.71
N LEU A 203 -0.28 41.56 30.85
CA LEU A 203 -0.84 40.56 29.91
C LEU A 203 -1.41 39.29 30.60
N ARG A 204 -1.77 39.36 31.88
CA ARG A 204 -2.80 38.53 32.51
C ARG A 204 -4.16 38.94 31.94
N MET A 205 -4.53 38.31 30.83
CA MET A 205 -5.94 38.21 30.49
C MET A 205 -6.53 37.14 31.40
N ASP A 206 -6.92 37.51 32.62
CA ASP A 206 -7.78 36.66 33.43
C ASP A 206 -9.16 36.67 32.78
N TYR A 207 -9.39 35.77 31.80
CA TYR A 207 -10.71 35.59 31.23
C TYR A 207 -11.59 35.03 32.33
N THR A 208 -12.41 35.90 32.91
CA THR A 208 -13.52 35.46 33.74
C THR A 208 -14.59 34.92 32.80
N ALA A 209 -14.38 33.69 32.31
CA ALA A 209 -15.44 32.87 31.72
C ALA A 209 -16.43 32.52 32.82
N VAL A 210 -17.19 33.51 33.29
CA VAL A 210 -18.22 33.38 34.32
C VAL A 210 -19.47 32.91 33.59
N GLY A 211 -19.85 31.66 33.81
CA GLY A 211 -21.02 31.09 33.18
C GLY A 211 -21.18 29.61 33.44
N GLN A 212 -22.40 29.11 33.20
CA GLN A 212 -22.75 27.69 33.26
C GLN A 212 -21.82 26.84 32.38
N THR A 213 -21.32 27.39 31.26
CA THR A 213 -20.40 26.73 30.31
C THR A 213 -19.10 26.25 30.95
N THR A 214 -18.41 27.11 31.71
CA THR A 214 -17.13 26.81 32.37
C THR A 214 -17.32 25.82 33.51
N HIS A 215 -18.37 26.01 34.31
CA HIS A 215 -18.70 25.09 35.39
C HIS A 215 -19.00 23.70 34.87
N LEU A 216 -19.72 23.59 33.75
CA LEU A 216 -20.06 22.29 33.17
C LEU A 216 -18.82 21.57 32.62
N ALA A 217 -17.87 22.27 31.98
CA ALA A 217 -16.59 21.68 31.55
C ALA A 217 -15.77 21.13 32.74
N SER A 218 -15.66 21.91 33.82
CA SER A 218 -14.98 21.46 35.05
C SER A 218 -15.70 20.26 35.70
N ARG A 219 -17.04 20.21 35.64
CA ARG A 219 -17.79 19.04 36.12
C ARG A 219 -17.57 17.80 35.26
N MET A 220 -17.41 17.96 33.94
CA MET A 220 -17.05 16.83 33.07
C MET A 220 -15.67 16.26 33.42
N GLU A 221 -14.70 17.12 33.76
CA GLU A 221 -13.37 16.67 34.22
C GLU A 221 -13.49 15.90 35.55
N GLN A 222 -14.23 16.43 36.52
CA GLN A 222 -14.40 15.79 37.82
C GLN A 222 -15.16 14.46 37.76
N LEU A 223 -16.04 14.29 36.77
CA LEU A 223 -16.79 13.06 36.54
C LEU A 223 -16.00 12.04 35.70
N ALA A 224 -14.93 12.46 35.04
CA ALA A 224 -14.13 11.59 34.20
C ALA A 224 -13.37 10.57 35.04
N ASP A 225 -13.37 9.31 34.62
CA ASP A 225 -12.45 8.33 35.16
C ASP A 225 -11.01 8.68 34.76
N PRO A 226 -9.99 8.32 35.56
CA PRO A 226 -8.60 8.59 35.24
C PRO A 226 -8.17 7.97 33.90
N GLY A 227 -7.66 8.80 32.99
CA GLY A 227 -7.33 8.40 31.62
C GLY A 227 -8.49 8.55 30.63
N SER A 228 -9.65 9.04 31.05
CA SER A 228 -10.81 9.30 30.18
C SER A 228 -11.01 10.80 29.91
N ILE A 229 -11.83 11.08 28.90
CA ILE A 229 -12.18 12.43 28.47
C ILE A 229 -13.71 12.49 28.37
N LEU A 230 -14.36 13.40 29.12
CA LEU A 230 -15.82 13.56 29.07
C LEU A 230 -16.22 14.87 28.39
N LEU A 231 -17.30 14.82 27.63
CA LEU A 231 -17.89 15.97 26.97
C LEU A 231 -19.42 15.94 26.98
N THR A 232 -20.03 17.11 26.82
CA THR A 232 -21.48 17.27 26.76
C THR A 232 -22.01 17.21 25.32
N THR A 233 -23.33 17.07 25.16
CA THR A 233 -24.00 17.16 23.85
C THR A 233 -23.63 18.43 23.08
N ALA A 234 -23.46 19.57 23.76
CA ALA A 234 -23.12 20.84 23.10
C ALA A 234 -21.76 20.77 22.37
N THR A 235 -20.77 20.12 22.98
CA THR A 235 -19.46 19.88 22.34
C THR A 235 -19.59 18.83 21.23
N LEU A 236 -20.36 17.77 21.46
CA LEU A 236 -20.57 16.70 20.48
C LEU A 236 -21.19 17.22 19.18
N THR A 237 -22.26 18.02 19.27
CA THR A 237 -22.95 18.58 18.10
C THR A 237 -22.01 19.43 17.23
N LEU A 238 -21.06 20.14 17.84
CA LEU A 238 -20.11 20.99 17.11
C LEU A 238 -18.90 20.21 16.56
N ALA A 239 -18.61 19.03 17.09
CA ALA A 239 -17.50 18.18 16.67
C ALA A 239 -17.97 16.90 15.93
N GLU A 240 -19.27 16.79 15.64
CA GLU A 240 -19.88 15.60 15.06
C GLU A 240 -19.20 15.22 13.72
N GLY A 241 -18.84 13.93 13.57
CA GLY A 241 -18.11 13.43 12.40
C GLY A 241 -16.58 13.57 12.48
N PHE A 242 -16.04 14.42 13.36
CA PHE A 242 -14.61 14.61 13.57
C PHE A 242 -14.06 13.87 14.80
N ILE A 243 -14.94 13.41 15.69
CA ILE A 243 -14.59 12.69 16.92
C ILE A 243 -15.39 11.39 17.04
N GLU A 244 -14.80 10.39 17.69
CA GLU A 244 -15.49 9.16 18.07
C GLU A 244 -15.85 9.22 19.56
N THR A 245 -17.12 8.97 19.88
CA THR A 245 -17.62 9.04 21.25
C THR A 245 -18.41 7.80 21.65
N ARG A 246 -18.41 7.52 22.95
CA ARG A 246 -19.25 6.50 23.60
C ARG A 246 -20.29 7.20 24.47
N PRO A 247 -21.61 6.98 24.27
CA PRO A 247 -22.62 7.57 25.14
C PRO A 247 -22.56 6.92 26.52
N LEU A 248 -22.51 7.76 27.57
CA LEU A 248 -22.63 7.32 28.96
C LEU A 248 -24.05 7.55 29.50
N GLY A 249 -24.87 8.32 28.78
CA GLY A 249 -26.27 8.58 29.09
C GLY A 249 -26.49 9.77 30.04
N PRO A 250 -27.75 9.96 30.49
CA PRO A 250 -28.12 11.09 31.33
C PRO A 250 -27.50 10.98 32.73
N THR A 251 -26.55 11.87 33.03
CA THR A 251 -25.78 11.87 34.27
C THR A 251 -26.18 13.04 35.17
N PRO A 252 -26.48 12.81 36.47
CA PRO A 252 -26.80 13.89 37.40
C PRO A 252 -25.56 14.73 37.71
N VAL A 253 -25.59 16.01 37.35
CA VAL A 253 -24.49 16.95 37.59
C VAL A 253 -24.83 17.90 38.74
N LYS A 254 -23.97 17.96 39.76
CA LYS A 254 -24.14 18.83 40.94
C LYS A 254 -24.29 20.30 40.54
N GLY A 255 -25.45 20.88 40.83
CA GLY A 255 -25.79 22.28 40.53
C GLY A 255 -26.75 22.48 39.36
N LEU A 256 -27.17 21.40 38.69
CA LEU A 256 -28.22 21.41 37.67
C LEU A 256 -29.41 20.55 38.12
N ALA A 257 -30.62 21.01 37.83
CA ALA A 257 -31.86 20.31 38.22
C ALA A 257 -32.19 19.12 37.31
N ALA A 258 -31.76 19.15 36.05
CA ALA A 258 -31.95 18.08 35.08
C ALA A 258 -30.61 17.33 34.82
N PRO A 259 -30.65 16.00 34.62
CA PRO A 259 -29.49 15.23 34.15
C PRO A 259 -28.97 15.77 32.81
N VAL A 260 -27.66 15.72 32.60
CA VAL A 260 -27.01 16.12 31.35
C VAL A 260 -26.57 14.86 30.62
N GLU A 261 -26.83 14.78 29.32
CA GLU A 261 -26.29 13.70 28.47
C GLU A 261 -24.77 13.83 28.36
N VAL A 262 -24.05 12.81 28.80
CA VAL A 262 -22.59 12.78 28.82
C VAL A 262 -22.07 11.75 27.84
N TYR A 263 -20.98 12.11 27.16
CA TYR A 263 -20.28 11.26 26.21
C TYR A 263 -18.81 11.20 26.61
N GLU A 264 -18.24 10.02 26.47
CA GLU A 264 -16.80 9.83 26.57
C GLU A 264 -16.17 9.95 25.18
N LEU A 265 -15.15 10.79 25.06
CA LEU A 265 -14.34 10.91 23.85
C LEU A 265 -13.30 9.78 23.81
N ILE A 266 -13.44 8.89 22.83
CA ILE A 266 -12.63 7.67 22.72
C ILE A 266 -11.61 7.72 21.57
N GLY A 267 -11.77 8.65 20.63
CA GLY A 267 -10.84 8.78 19.49
C GLY A 267 -11.18 9.91 18.53
N ALA A 268 -10.36 10.07 17.51
CA ALA A 268 -10.64 10.96 16.38
C ALA A 268 -11.54 10.24 15.35
N GLY A 269 -12.48 10.97 14.75
CA GLY A 269 -13.41 10.45 13.76
C GLY A 269 -12.76 10.17 12.39
N PRO A 270 -13.45 9.41 11.51
CA PRO A 270 -12.88 8.91 10.25
C PRO A 270 -12.86 9.91 9.08
N ALA A 271 -13.29 11.16 9.27
CA ALA A 271 -13.40 12.14 8.19
C ALA A 271 -12.02 12.58 7.63
N ARG A 272 -11.54 11.91 6.57
CA ARG A 272 -10.22 12.16 5.92
C ARG A 272 -10.26 12.61 4.45
N SER A 273 -11.40 13.04 3.88
CA SER A 273 -11.46 13.41 2.45
C SER A 273 -11.18 14.89 2.19
N ARG A 274 -10.52 15.19 1.05
CA ARG A 274 -10.14 16.54 0.61
C ARG A 274 -11.33 17.50 0.49
N LEU A 275 -12.48 16.98 0.05
CA LEU A 275 -13.72 17.76 -0.06
C LEU A 275 -14.41 17.95 1.30
N ARG A 276 -14.22 17.04 2.26
CA ARG A 276 -14.71 17.23 3.65
C ARG A 276 -13.93 18.33 4.38
N ALA A 277 -12.63 18.49 4.11
CA ALA A 277 -11.84 19.62 4.61
C ALA A 277 -12.33 20.96 4.03
N ALA A 278 -12.72 21.00 2.75
CA ALA A 278 -13.36 22.17 2.15
C ALA A 278 -14.80 22.38 2.68
N ALA A 279 -15.52 21.32 3.03
CA ALA A 279 -16.88 21.39 3.55
C ALA A 279 -16.97 22.00 4.96
N ALA A 280 -15.91 21.84 5.76
CA ALA A 280 -15.82 22.44 7.09
C ALA A 280 -15.87 23.98 7.09
N ARG A 281 -15.61 24.63 5.95
CA ARG A 281 -15.64 26.11 5.78
C ARG A 281 -16.80 26.60 4.90
N GLY A 282 -17.77 25.74 4.61
CA GLY A 282 -18.94 26.05 3.77
C GLY A 282 -18.68 25.83 2.28
N LEU A 283 -19.38 24.85 1.70
CA LEU A 283 -19.35 24.64 0.26
C LEU A 283 -20.32 25.58 -0.46
N THR A 284 -19.98 25.98 -1.69
CA THR A 284 -20.91 26.65 -2.61
C THR A 284 -22.16 25.80 -2.83
N ARG A 285 -23.31 26.44 -3.08
CA ARG A 285 -24.59 25.76 -3.24
C ARG A 285 -24.53 24.73 -4.37
N PHE A 286 -25.00 23.52 -4.09
CA PHE A 286 -25.07 22.45 -5.08
C PHE A 286 -26.29 22.67 -6.00
N VAL A 287 -26.06 22.86 -7.30
CA VAL A 287 -27.10 23.24 -8.27
C VAL A 287 -27.10 22.35 -9.51
N GLY A 288 -28.25 22.15 -10.14
CA GLY A 288 -28.38 21.58 -11.48
C GLY A 288 -28.09 20.08 -11.65
N ARG A 289 -27.96 19.31 -10.57
CA ARG A 289 -27.59 17.87 -10.60
C ARG A 289 -28.65 16.92 -10.06
N THR A 290 -29.91 17.32 -10.12
CA THR A 290 -31.03 16.54 -9.56
C THR A 290 -31.22 15.20 -10.28
N ALA A 291 -31.01 15.16 -11.60
CA ALA A 291 -31.16 13.93 -12.37
C ALA A 291 -30.07 12.91 -12.00
N GLU A 292 -28.82 13.34 -11.95
CA GLU A 292 -27.67 12.52 -11.56
C GLU A 292 -27.81 12.02 -10.11
N MET A 293 -28.26 12.87 -9.19
CA MET A 293 -28.54 12.47 -7.80
C MET A 293 -29.66 11.43 -7.73
N ASN A 294 -30.74 11.60 -8.50
CA ASN A 294 -31.84 10.63 -8.55
C ASN A 294 -31.37 9.26 -9.06
N HIS A 295 -30.47 9.21 -10.05
CA HIS A 295 -29.88 7.95 -10.51
C HIS A 295 -29.11 7.24 -9.38
N LEU A 296 -28.31 7.98 -8.60
CA LEU A 296 -27.58 7.41 -7.46
C LEU A 296 -28.53 6.89 -6.38
N VAL A 297 -29.57 7.64 -6.03
CA VAL A 297 -30.58 7.24 -5.05
C VAL A 297 -31.33 5.99 -5.51
N GLN A 298 -31.72 5.89 -6.78
CA GLN A 298 -32.39 4.72 -7.33
C GLN A 298 -31.47 3.48 -7.32
N ALA A 299 -30.20 3.64 -7.69
CA ALA A 299 -29.23 2.54 -7.62
C ALA A 299 -29.02 2.07 -6.18
N MET A 300 -28.93 3.00 -5.22
CA MET A 300 -28.80 2.68 -3.80
C MET A 300 -30.00 1.90 -3.27
N ALA A 301 -31.22 2.28 -3.65
CA ALA A 301 -32.43 1.56 -3.26
C ALA A 301 -32.38 0.09 -3.74
N ARG A 302 -32.10 -0.14 -5.02
CA ARG A 302 -31.97 -1.50 -5.60
C ARG A 302 -30.87 -2.31 -4.93
N ALA A 303 -29.70 -1.70 -4.71
CA ALA A 303 -28.60 -2.35 -4.01
C ALA A 303 -28.97 -2.71 -2.56
N GLY A 304 -29.75 -1.86 -1.87
CA GLY A 304 -30.23 -2.13 -0.51
C GLY A 304 -31.12 -3.37 -0.40
N GLU A 305 -31.89 -3.66 -1.46
CA GLU A 305 -32.76 -4.84 -1.63
C GLU A 305 -31.98 -6.12 -2.00
N GLY A 306 -30.66 -6.05 -2.18
CA GLY A 306 -29.81 -7.20 -2.53
C GLY A 306 -29.47 -7.31 -4.01
N HIS A 307 -29.93 -6.36 -4.84
CA HIS A 307 -29.56 -6.28 -6.25
C HIS A 307 -28.39 -5.32 -6.43
N GLY A 308 -27.17 -5.77 -6.12
CA GLY A 308 -26.00 -4.90 -6.13
C GLY A 308 -25.83 -4.14 -7.45
N GLN A 309 -25.35 -2.91 -7.36
CA GLN A 309 -25.28 -1.96 -8.48
C GLN A 309 -23.87 -1.40 -8.64
N LEU A 310 -23.49 -1.15 -9.89
CA LEU A 310 -22.33 -0.34 -10.26
C LEU A 310 -22.85 0.95 -10.89
N VAL A 311 -22.41 2.10 -10.38
CA VAL A 311 -22.66 3.41 -11.00
C VAL A 311 -21.34 4.04 -11.42
N ALA A 312 -21.21 4.36 -12.70
CA ALA A 312 -20.02 4.96 -13.29
C ALA A 312 -20.27 6.41 -13.70
N VAL A 313 -19.58 7.36 -13.06
CA VAL A 313 -19.66 8.79 -13.33
C VAL A 313 -18.46 9.22 -14.18
N LEU A 314 -18.72 9.46 -15.46
CA LEU A 314 -17.75 9.94 -16.43
C LEU A 314 -17.79 11.47 -16.50
N GLY A 315 -16.65 12.15 -16.61
CA GLY A 315 -16.67 13.59 -16.96
C GLY A 315 -15.31 14.26 -16.92
N GLU A 316 -15.23 15.46 -17.49
CA GLU A 316 -14.02 16.29 -17.53
C GLU A 316 -13.57 16.77 -16.14
N ALA A 317 -12.35 17.31 -16.04
CA ALA A 317 -11.88 17.91 -14.79
C ALA A 317 -12.72 19.15 -14.40
N GLY A 318 -13.01 19.31 -13.11
CA GLY A 318 -13.73 20.49 -12.59
C GLY A 318 -15.26 20.50 -12.78
N VAL A 319 -15.84 19.53 -13.48
CA VAL A 319 -17.31 19.48 -13.73
C VAL A 319 -18.16 19.17 -12.48
N GLY A 320 -17.52 18.73 -11.38
CA GLY A 320 -18.17 18.50 -10.08
C GLY A 320 -18.35 17.03 -9.66
N LYS A 321 -17.62 16.08 -10.24
CA LYS A 321 -17.79 14.63 -9.97
C LYS A 321 -17.64 14.30 -8.48
N SER A 322 -16.55 14.73 -7.87
CA SER A 322 -16.31 14.56 -6.43
C SER A 322 -17.34 15.29 -5.57
N ARG A 323 -17.88 16.42 -6.05
CA ARG A 323 -18.96 17.12 -5.37
C ARG A 323 -20.25 16.30 -5.36
N LEU A 324 -20.62 15.70 -6.50
CA LEU A 324 -21.77 14.80 -6.57
C LEU A 324 -21.61 13.60 -5.62
N CYS A 325 -20.44 12.95 -5.62
CA CYS A 325 -20.15 11.84 -4.70
C CYS A 325 -20.29 12.25 -3.23
N HIS A 326 -19.76 13.42 -2.86
CA HIS A 326 -19.86 13.94 -1.49
C HIS A 326 -21.31 14.24 -1.08
N GLU A 327 -22.07 14.95 -1.91
CA GLU A 327 -23.50 15.22 -1.62
C GLU A 327 -24.29 13.92 -1.46
N PHE A 328 -23.96 12.91 -2.26
CA PHE A 328 -24.59 11.60 -2.18
C PHE A 328 -24.20 10.84 -0.90
N THR A 329 -22.91 10.76 -0.55
CA THR A 329 -22.44 10.04 0.65
C THR A 329 -22.88 10.68 1.97
N HIS A 330 -23.21 11.98 1.96
CA HIS A 330 -23.72 12.70 3.15
C HIS A 330 -25.24 12.81 3.20
N SER A 331 -25.94 12.30 2.17
CA SER A 331 -27.40 12.22 2.15
C SER A 331 -27.93 11.36 3.30
N ALA A 332 -29.16 11.64 3.75
CA ALA A 332 -29.77 10.92 4.87
C ALA A 332 -29.85 9.40 4.61
N GLY A 333 -30.00 8.97 3.36
CA GLY A 333 -30.04 7.56 2.98
C GLY A 333 -28.68 6.86 3.11
N ALA A 334 -27.58 7.54 2.79
CA ALA A 334 -26.24 6.97 2.86
C ALA A 334 -25.72 6.79 4.31
N ARG A 335 -26.24 7.57 5.28
CA ARG A 335 -25.85 7.47 6.71
C ARG A 335 -26.14 6.10 7.34
N GLN A 336 -27.04 5.31 6.75
CA GLN A 336 -27.40 3.98 7.22
C GLN A 336 -26.54 2.86 6.61
N TRP A 337 -25.63 3.22 5.70
CA TRP A 337 -24.75 2.30 4.97
C TRP A 337 -23.34 2.33 5.55
N VAL A 338 -22.57 1.28 5.30
CA VAL A 338 -21.11 1.34 5.47
C VAL A 338 -20.55 2.07 4.27
N VAL A 339 -20.12 3.31 4.46
CA VAL A 339 -19.53 4.13 3.40
C VAL A 339 -18.01 4.03 3.46
N LEU A 340 -17.42 3.46 2.42
CA LEU A 340 -15.98 3.39 2.22
C LEU A 340 -15.61 4.26 1.01
N GLU A 341 -14.67 5.16 1.18
CA GLU A 341 -14.24 6.14 0.16
C GLU A 341 -12.75 5.96 -0.09
N THR A 342 -12.38 5.80 -1.35
CA THR A 342 -10.99 5.68 -1.80
C THR A 342 -10.78 6.37 -3.14
N GLY A 343 -9.56 6.71 -3.50
CA GLY A 343 -9.27 7.38 -4.77
C GLY A 343 -7.82 7.25 -5.20
N ALA A 344 -7.57 7.33 -6.50
CA ALA A 344 -6.23 7.29 -7.05
C ALA A 344 -5.67 8.71 -7.26
N VAL A 345 -4.41 8.93 -6.90
CA VAL A 345 -3.77 10.26 -6.93
C VAL A 345 -2.79 10.36 -8.11
N SER A 346 -2.88 11.45 -8.86
CA SER A 346 -2.13 11.68 -10.12
C SER A 346 -0.60 11.73 -10.00
N TYR A 347 -0.02 12.00 -8.83
CA TYR A 347 1.34 12.55 -8.75
C TYR A 347 2.46 11.65 -8.25
N ALA A 348 2.15 10.38 -8.03
CA ALA A 348 3.14 9.32 -8.07
C ALA A 348 2.43 8.13 -8.68
N ARG A 349 3.15 7.23 -9.35
CA ARG A 349 2.74 5.83 -9.26
C ARG A 349 2.79 5.54 -7.76
N GLY A 350 1.66 5.70 -7.08
CA GLY A 350 1.57 5.46 -5.65
C GLY A 350 1.98 4.02 -5.37
N PRO A 351 2.32 3.68 -4.13
CA PRO A 351 2.58 2.28 -3.78
C PRO A 351 1.43 1.42 -4.30
N SER A 352 1.74 0.31 -4.99
CA SER A 352 0.73 -0.65 -5.43
C SER A 352 -0.25 -0.94 -4.29
N TRP A 353 -1.53 -1.00 -4.61
CA TRP A 353 -2.63 -1.23 -3.66
C TRP A 353 -3.03 -0.03 -2.80
N SER A 354 -2.51 1.18 -3.03
CA SER A 354 -2.86 2.35 -2.20
C SER A 354 -4.37 2.52 -1.98
N PRO A 355 -5.24 2.44 -3.00
CA PRO A 355 -6.68 2.58 -2.78
C PRO A 355 -7.27 1.48 -1.88
N VAL A 356 -6.70 0.26 -1.95
CA VAL A 356 -7.12 -0.90 -1.15
C VAL A 356 -6.62 -0.78 0.29
N VAL A 357 -5.39 -0.32 0.49
CA VAL A 357 -4.82 -0.03 1.81
C VAL A 357 -5.64 1.03 2.52
N ASP A 358 -6.01 2.10 1.82
CA ASP A 358 -6.84 3.17 2.38
C ASP A 358 -8.24 2.65 2.77
N LEU A 359 -8.84 1.82 1.93
CA LEU A 359 -10.11 1.15 2.21
C LEU A 359 -10.01 0.27 3.47
N LEU A 360 -8.98 -0.57 3.59
CA LEU A 360 -8.77 -1.44 4.75
C LEU A 360 -8.52 -0.62 6.02
N ARG A 361 -7.72 0.45 5.92
CA ARG A 361 -7.48 1.36 7.04
C ARG A 361 -8.78 2.03 7.49
N GLN A 362 -9.64 2.45 6.56
CA GLN A 362 -10.94 3.02 6.89
C GLN A 362 -11.86 1.98 7.55
N TYR A 363 -11.92 0.76 7.01
CA TYR A 363 -12.79 -0.30 7.50
C TYR A 363 -12.41 -0.76 8.91
N PHE A 364 -11.13 -1.04 9.16
CA PHE A 364 -10.61 -1.49 10.46
C PHE A 364 -10.29 -0.34 11.42
N ARG A 365 -10.56 0.91 11.01
CA ARG A 365 -10.27 2.13 11.80
C ARG A 365 -8.80 2.20 12.23
N ILE A 366 -7.90 1.94 11.28
CA ILE A 366 -6.46 2.02 11.48
C ILE A 366 -6.00 3.48 11.38
N GLU A 367 -5.29 3.90 12.42
CA GLU A 367 -4.73 5.22 12.58
C GLU A 367 -3.26 5.24 12.16
N SER A 368 -2.75 6.39 11.76
CA SER A 368 -1.36 6.55 11.30
C SER A 368 -0.32 6.28 12.38
N ARG A 369 -0.73 6.29 13.65
CA ARG A 369 0.09 6.02 14.83
C ARG A 369 -0.03 4.58 15.35
N ASP A 370 -0.91 3.77 14.76
CA ASP A 370 -1.04 2.38 15.18
C ASP A 370 0.24 1.64 14.79
N ASP A 371 0.89 1.03 15.78
CA ASP A 371 2.02 0.14 15.53
C ASP A 371 1.55 -1.19 14.93
N HIS A 372 2.50 -2.01 14.48
CA HIS A 372 2.21 -3.31 13.90
C HIS A 372 1.38 -4.21 14.83
N ALA A 373 1.57 -4.13 16.15
CA ALA A 373 0.83 -4.93 17.12
C ALA A 373 -0.65 -4.50 17.18
N ARG A 374 -0.92 -3.20 17.24
CA ARG A 374 -2.27 -2.65 17.29
C ARG A 374 -3.02 -2.86 15.98
N ILE A 375 -2.35 -2.75 14.84
CA ILE A 375 -2.95 -3.10 13.54
C ILE A 375 -3.31 -4.59 13.51
N ARG A 376 -2.42 -5.47 13.97
CA ARG A 376 -2.67 -6.92 14.05
C ARG A 376 -3.93 -7.24 14.84
N GLU A 377 -4.09 -6.60 16.00
CA GLU A 377 -5.24 -6.72 16.89
C GLU A 377 -6.53 -6.23 16.21
N LYS A 378 -6.56 -4.98 15.71
CA LYS A 378 -7.74 -4.38 15.06
C LYS A 378 -8.25 -5.22 13.87
N VAL A 379 -7.34 -5.71 13.03
CA VAL A 379 -7.70 -6.58 11.90
C VAL A 379 -8.23 -7.92 12.41
N GLY A 380 -7.60 -8.51 13.42
CA GLY A 380 -8.04 -9.78 14.03
C GLY A 380 -9.44 -9.68 14.62
N GLU A 381 -9.68 -8.68 15.46
CA GLU A 381 -10.98 -8.41 16.10
C GLU A 381 -12.05 -8.10 15.06
N GLY A 382 -11.75 -7.27 14.06
CA GLY A 382 -12.69 -6.90 13.00
C GLY A 382 -13.13 -8.08 12.15
N LEU A 383 -12.21 -9.01 11.83
CA LEU A 383 -12.55 -10.23 11.09
C LEU A 383 -13.38 -11.19 11.93
N MET A 384 -12.98 -11.46 13.18
CA MET A 384 -13.69 -12.36 14.07
C MET A 384 -15.09 -11.85 14.43
N GLY A 385 -15.25 -10.54 14.61
CA GLY A 385 -16.53 -9.89 14.88
C GLY A 385 -17.50 -9.87 13.69
N LEU A 386 -17.03 -10.16 12.48
CA LEU A 386 -17.85 -10.28 11.27
C LEU A 386 -18.21 -11.74 10.98
N ASP A 387 -17.20 -12.60 10.79
CA ASP A 387 -17.37 -14.02 10.49
C ASP A 387 -16.06 -14.76 10.87
N PRO A 388 -16.08 -15.72 11.81
CA PRO A 388 -14.90 -16.48 12.20
C PRO A 388 -14.18 -17.18 11.03
N ALA A 389 -14.88 -17.52 9.94
CA ALA A 389 -14.28 -18.12 8.76
C ALA A 389 -13.30 -17.16 8.04
N LEU A 390 -13.38 -15.85 8.29
CA LEU A 390 -12.49 -14.84 7.73
C LEU A 390 -11.11 -14.81 8.39
N ALA A 391 -10.91 -15.46 9.54
CA ALA A 391 -9.63 -15.51 10.25
C ALA A 391 -8.49 -16.03 9.35
N ARG A 392 -8.80 -16.91 8.39
CA ARG A 392 -7.83 -17.43 7.40
C ARG A 392 -7.24 -16.35 6.47
N TYR A 393 -7.86 -15.18 6.36
CA TYR A 393 -7.37 -14.06 5.55
C TYR A 393 -6.60 -13.03 6.37
N HIS A 394 -6.50 -13.20 7.69
CA HIS A 394 -5.79 -12.28 8.58
C HIS A 394 -4.35 -12.01 8.13
N PRO A 395 -3.50 -13.02 7.83
CA PRO A 395 -2.15 -12.78 7.31
C PRO A 395 -2.12 -11.99 5.99
N ALA A 396 -3.14 -12.19 5.15
CA ALA A 396 -3.21 -11.58 3.83
C ALA A 396 -3.59 -10.09 3.89
N LEU A 397 -4.50 -9.73 4.79
CA LEU A 397 -4.87 -8.34 5.02
C LEU A 397 -3.75 -7.57 5.73
N LEU A 398 -3.04 -8.21 6.67
CA LEU A 398 -1.86 -7.61 7.31
C LEU A 398 -0.75 -7.34 6.31
N TRP A 399 -0.51 -8.25 5.37
CA TRP A 399 0.46 -8.05 4.32
C TRP A 399 0.15 -6.87 3.40
N LEU A 400 -1.14 -6.62 3.07
CA LEU A 400 -1.54 -5.41 2.36
C LEU A 400 -1.25 -4.14 3.18
N LEU A 401 -1.42 -4.23 4.50
CA LEU A 401 -1.21 -3.13 5.45
C LEU A 401 0.26 -2.96 5.89
N ASP A 402 1.21 -3.66 5.26
CA ASP A 402 2.63 -3.68 5.61
C ASP A 402 2.97 -4.23 7.00
N VAL A 403 2.07 -4.99 7.60
CA VAL A 403 2.31 -5.62 8.90
C VAL A 403 2.84 -7.04 8.69
N PRO A 404 4.03 -7.38 9.23
CA PRO A 404 4.58 -8.74 9.16
C PRO A 404 3.60 -9.77 9.74
N SER A 405 3.50 -10.93 9.14
CA SER A 405 2.74 -12.05 9.69
C SER A 405 3.72 -13.10 10.23
N ASP A 406 3.46 -13.56 11.45
CA ASP A 406 4.20 -14.65 12.09
C ASP A 406 3.63 -16.02 11.72
N ASP A 407 2.60 -16.06 10.86
CA ASP A 407 1.99 -17.30 10.38
C ASP A 407 2.95 -18.05 9.45
N PRO A 408 3.44 -19.25 9.84
CA PRO A 408 4.32 -20.05 8.99
C PRO A 408 3.66 -20.38 7.65
N GLN A 409 2.34 -20.65 7.62
CA GLN A 409 1.62 -20.94 6.38
C GLN A 409 1.52 -19.72 5.45
N TRP A 410 1.70 -18.51 5.96
CA TRP A 410 1.76 -17.29 5.14
C TRP A 410 3.16 -17.04 4.59
N ALA A 411 4.20 -17.22 5.43
CA ALA A 411 5.60 -17.27 4.98
C ALA A 411 5.75 -18.34 3.88
N ASP A 412 5.02 -19.44 4.09
CA ASP A 412 4.42 -20.49 3.25
C ASP A 412 4.01 -20.21 1.80
N LEU A 413 3.59 -18.99 1.46
CA LEU A 413 2.99 -18.72 0.15
C LEU A 413 4.00 -18.09 -0.79
N ASP A 414 3.94 -18.45 -2.07
CA ASP A 414 4.62 -17.69 -3.10
C ASP A 414 3.96 -16.28 -3.24
N PRO A 415 4.68 -15.28 -3.77
CA PRO A 415 4.13 -13.93 -3.91
C PRO A 415 2.80 -13.85 -4.68
N THR A 416 2.58 -14.73 -5.67
CA THR A 416 1.36 -14.74 -6.48
C THR A 416 0.18 -15.31 -5.70
N GLN A 417 0.41 -16.34 -4.90
CA GLN A 417 -0.55 -16.91 -3.96
C GLN A 417 -0.92 -15.92 -2.86
N ARG A 418 0.07 -15.22 -2.30
CA ARG A 418 -0.17 -14.13 -1.32
C ARG A 418 -1.07 -13.07 -1.92
N ARG A 419 -0.76 -12.60 -3.12
CA ARG A 419 -1.59 -11.65 -3.88
C ARG A 419 -3.02 -12.16 -4.05
N ARG A 420 -3.20 -13.40 -4.53
CA ARG A 420 -4.53 -13.97 -4.76
C ARG A 420 -5.33 -14.09 -3.47
N ARG A 421 -4.68 -14.53 -2.38
CA ARG A 421 -5.32 -14.65 -1.05
C ARG A 421 -5.65 -13.28 -0.45
N ALA A 422 -4.85 -12.26 -0.74
CA ALA A 422 -5.14 -10.87 -0.35
C ALA A 422 -6.36 -10.32 -1.09
N LEU A 423 -6.41 -10.46 -2.43
CA LEU A 423 -7.57 -10.09 -3.25
C LEU A 423 -8.86 -10.78 -2.78
N ASP A 424 -8.81 -12.10 -2.64
CA ASP A 424 -9.93 -12.91 -2.16
C ASP A 424 -10.34 -12.51 -0.73
N GLY A 425 -9.38 -12.15 0.12
CA GLY A 425 -9.63 -11.65 1.47
C GLY A 425 -10.41 -10.34 1.48
N VAL A 426 -9.98 -9.34 0.69
CA VAL A 426 -10.68 -8.04 0.59
C VAL A 426 -12.08 -8.21 0.00
N ARG A 427 -12.20 -8.98 -1.08
CA ARG A 427 -13.49 -9.30 -1.70
C ARG A 427 -14.43 -9.97 -0.71
N THR A 428 -13.98 -11.05 -0.06
CA THR A 428 -14.82 -11.83 0.86
C THR A 428 -15.21 -11.01 2.08
N LEU A 429 -14.31 -10.16 2.59
CA LEU A 429 -14.59 -9.21 3.66
C LEU A 429 -15.79 -8.31 3.32
N LEU A 430 -15.74 -7.63 2.17
CA LEU A 430 -16.79 -6.70 1.75
C LEU A 430 -18.10 -7.39 1.41
N VAL A 431 -18.06 -8.56 0.76
CA VAL A 431 -19.26 -9.35 0.47
C VAL A 431 -19.92 -9.84 1.76
N ARG A 432 -19.14 -10.31 2.74
CA ARG A 432 -19.65 -10.72 4.05
C ARG A 432 -20.25 -9.54 4.82
N GLU A 433 -19.60 -8.39 4.78
CA GLU A 433 -20.14 -7.18 5.39
C GLU A 433 -21.48 -6.78 4.78
N SER A 434 -21.61 -6.89 3.44
CA SER A 434 -22.86 -6.61 2.73
C SER A 434 -24.05 -7.48 3.17
N GLN A 435 -23.78 -8.70 3.65
CA GLN A 435 -24.82 -9.60 4.16
C GLN A 435 -25.37 -9.11 5.50
N ARG A 436 -24.54 -8.43 6.31
CA ARG A 436 -24.93 -7.86 7.60
C ARG A 436 -25.62 -6.51 7.43
N ARG A 437 -25.03 -5.62 6.62
CA ARG A 437 -25.51 -4.25 6.38
C ARG A 437 -25.07 -3.76 5.01
N PRO A 438 -25.84 -2.90 4.34
CA PRO A 438 -25.52 -2.51 2.97
C PRO A 438 -24.23 -1.67 2.91
N VAL A 439 -23.41 -1.88 1.87
CA VAL A 439 -22.08 -1.26 1.71
C VAL A 439 -22.07 -0.35 0.48
N LEU A 440 -21.63 0.89 0.66
CA LEU A 440 -21.37 1.85 -0.40
C LEU A 440 -19.86 2.02 -0.54
N LEU A 441 -19.29 1.52 -1.63
CA LEU A 441 -17.88 1.73 -1.96
C LEU A 441 -17.76 2.81 -3.03
N VAL A 442 -17.07 3.90 -2.71
CA VAL A 442 -16.77 5.00 -3.63
C VAL A 442 -15.30 4.94 -4.03
N CYS A 443 -15.02 4.79 -5.32
CA CYS A 443 -13.68 4.81 -5.88
C CYS A 443 -13.53 5.98 -6.87
N GLU A 444 -12.82 7.02 -6.46
CA GLU A 444 -12.61 8.21 -7.28
C GLU A 444 -11.37 8.11 -8.19
N ASP A 445 -11.44 8.79 -9.33
CA ASP A 445 -10.32 9.00 -10.26
C ASP A 445 -9.68 7.70 -10.79
N LEU A 446 -10.49 6.72 -11.22
CA LEU A 446 -9.99 5.41 -11.68
C LEU A 446 -8.98 5.46 -12.83
N HIS A 447 -8.91 6.56 -13.57
CA HIS A 447 -7.90 6.78 -14.61
C HIS A 447 -6.45 6.76 -14.09
N TRP A 448 -6.24 6.79 -12.77
CA TRP A 448 -4.92 6.69 -12.12
C TRP A 448 -4.68 5.38 -11.36
N VAL A 449 -5.62 4.42 -11.33
CA VAL A 449 -5.43 3.18 -10.56
C VAL A 449 -4.37 2.27 -11.17
N ASP A 450 -3.66 1.54 -10.32
CA ASP A 450 -2.76 0.47 -10.73
C ASP A 450 -3.53 -0.77 -11.25
N ALA A 451 -2.82 -1.67 -11.94
CA ALA A 451 -3.42 -2.84 -12.58
C ALA A 451 -3.95 -3.86 -11.54
N GLU A 452 -3.37 -3.86 -10.36
CA GLU A 452 -3.70 -4.72 -9.24
C GLU A 452 -5.04 -4.32 -8.61
N THR A 453 -5.24 -3.03 -8.36
CA THR A 453 -6.49 -2.41 -7.93
C THR A 453 -7.56 -2.57 -8.99
N GLN A 454 -7.21 -2.44 -10.27
CA GLN A 454 -8.13 -2.75 -11.38
C GLN A 454 -8.65 -4.19 -11.30
N THR A 455 -7.76 -5.15 -11.07
CA THR A 455 -8.12 -6.58 -10.94
C THR A 455 -9.10 -6.80 -9.78
N LEU A 456 -8.87 -6.16 -8.63
CA LEU A 456 -9.80 -6.23 -7.50
C LEU A 456 -11.18 -5.66 -7.87
N LEU A 457 -11.22 -4.52 -8.56
CA LEU A 457 -12.48 -3.93 -9.01
C LEU A 457 -13.22 -4.86 -9.97
N ASP A 458 -12.50 -5.53 -10.89
CA ASP A 458 -13.09 -6.51 -11.81
C ASP A 458 -13.76 -7.68 -11.05
N GLU A 459 -13.05 -8.23 -10.05
CA GLU A 459 -13.57 -9.31 -9.19
C GLU A 459 -14.74 -8.87 -8.30
N MET A 460 -14.70 -7.63 -7.81
CA MET A 460 -15.78 -7.03 -7.05
C MET A 460 -17.04 -6.86 -7.91
N VAL A 461 -16.90 -6.33 -9.14
CA VAL A 461 -18.02 -6.15 -10.07
C VAL A 461 -18.67 -7.49 -10.41
N ALA A 462 -17.89 -8.55 -10.60
CA ALA A 462 -18.39 -9.90 -10.82
C ALA A 462 -19.22 -10.44 -9.62
N SER A 463 -19.02 -9.89 -8.42
CA SER A 463 -19.70 -10.31 -7.19
C SER A 463 -20.93 -9.48 -6.82
N LEU A 464 -21.14 -8.34 -7.49
CA LEU A 464 -22.24 -7.41 -7.20
C LEU A 464 -23.65 -8.00 -7.32
N PRO A 465 -24.00 -8.84 -8.32
CA PRO A 465 -25.39 -9.20 -8.56
C PRO A 465 -26.16 -9.80 -7.38
N ALA A 466 -25.45 -10.43 -6.42
CA ALA A 466 -26.04 -11.06 -5.24
C ALA A 466 -25.66 -10.37 -3.91
N ALA A 467 -25.07 -9.17 -3.96
CA ALA A 467 -24.57 -8.46 -2.80
C ALA A 467 -25.39 -7.19 -2.51
N ARG A 468 -25.58 -6.83 -1.24
CA ARG A 468 -26.19 -5.55 -0.84
C ARG A 468 -25.17 -4.43 -0.93
N MET A 469 -24.66 -4.20 -2.14
CA MET A 469 -23.52 -3.32 -2.40
C MET A 469 -23.81 -2.35 -3.52
N LEU A 470 -23.40 -1.09 -3.33
CA LEU A 470 -23.33 -0.09 -4.38
C LEU A 470 -21.87 0.30 -4.58
N LEU A 471 -21.34 0.03 -5.78
CA LEU A 471 -20.03 0.49 -6.21
C LEU A 471 -20.20 1.76 -7.04
N LEU A 472 -19.71 2.89 -6.53
CA LEU A 472 -19.73 4.19 -7.21
C LEU A 472 -18.32 4.54 -7.67
N VAL A 473 -18.12 4.68 -8.97
CA VAL A 473 -16.80 4.95 -9.55
C VAL A 473 -16.79 6.25 -10.35
N THR A 474 -15.68 6.99 -10.31
CA THR A 474 -15.49 8.20 -11.12
C THR A 474 -14.24 8.10 -11.99
N TYR A 475 -14.31 8.55 -13.24
CA TYR A 475 -13.17 8.57 -14.16
C TYR A 475 -13.33 9.56 -15.32
N ARG A 476 -12.26 9.70 -16.10
CA ARG A 476 -12.20 10.53 -17.30
C ARG A 476 -12.33 9.68 -18.58
N PRO A 477 -12.76 10.27 -19.72
CA PRO A 477 -13.06 9.52 -20.95
C PRO A 477 -11.94 8.60 -21.47
N GLU A 478 -10.67 8.90 -21.15
CA GLU A 478 -9.50 8.12 -21.54
C GLU A 478 -9.36 6.76 -20.82
N TYR A 479 -10.08 6.54 -19.72
CA TYR A 479 -10.02 5.30 -18.96
C TYR A 479 -10.90 4.21 -19.57
N GLN A 480 -10.32 3.03 -19.76
CA GLN A 480 -10.99 1.88 -20.39
C GLN A 480 -11.27 0.78 -19.37
N HIS A 481 -12.46 0.19 -19.42
CA HIS A 481 -12.88 -0.91 -18.54
C HIS A 481 -13.87 -1.85 -19.24
N GLY A 482 -13.99 -3.08 -18.76
CA GLY A 482 -14.89 -4.10 -19.34
C GLY A 482 -16.36 -4.01 -18.91
N TRP A 483 -16.68 -3.27 -17.85
CA TRP A 483 -18.00 -3.35 -17.20
C TRP A 483 -19.13 -2.53 -17.83
N ALA A 484 -18.85 -1.72 -18.86
CA ALA A 484 -19.83 -0.77 -19.41
C ALA A 484 -21.13 -1.44 -19.90
N ASN A 485 -21.04 -2.68 -20.36
CA ASN A 485 -22.16 -3.42 -20.93
C ASN A 485 -22.84 -4.39 -19.94
N LEU A 486 -22.46 -4.37 -18.66
CA LEU A 486 -23.06 -5.26 -17.67
C LEU A 486 -24.44 -4.74 -17.23
N PRO A 487 -25.45 -5.60 -17.03
CA PRO A 487 -26.80 -5.17 -16.61
C PRO A 487 -26.84 -4.44 -15.26
N VAL A 488 -25.88 -4.71 -14.38
CA VAL A 488 -25.73 -4.06 -13.07
C VAL A 488 -25.05 -2.69 -13.16
N CYS A 489 -24.51 -2.32 -14.34
CA CYS A 489 -23.79 -1.08 -14.56
C CYS A 489 -24.72 0.01 -15.10
N THR A 490 -24.79 1.13 -14.38
CA THR A 490 -25.41 2.37 -14.86
C THR A 490 -24.31 3.39 -15.08
N GLN A 491 -24.07 3.76 -16.32
CA GLN A 491 -23.06 4.77 -16.67
C GLN A 491 -23.74 6.07 -17.13
N PHE A 492 -23.28 7.21 -16.62
CA PHE A 492 -23.69 8.51 -17.16
C PHE A 492 -22.51 9.47 -17.26
N ARG A 493 -22.58 10.32 -18.29
CA ARG A 493 -21.63 11.40 -18.53
C ARG A 493 -22.13 12.66 -17.83
N MET A 494 -21.24 13.27 -17.06
CA MET A 494 -21.47 14.51 -16.35
C MET A 494 -20.82 15.65 -17.14
N ASP A 495 -21.65 16.42 -17.83
CA ASP A 495 -21.24 17.56 -18.65
C ASP A 495 -21.19 18.86 -17.83
N ALA A 496 -20.77 19.96 -18.44
CA ALA A 496 -20.83 21.30 -17.83
C ALA A 496 -22.27 21.67 -17.42
N LEU A 497 -22.42 22.66 -16.53
CA LEU A 497 -23.75 23.03 -16.03
C LEU A 497 -24.65 23.54 -17.16
N PRO A 498 -25.95 23.20 -17.17
CA PRO A 498 -26.91 23.81 -18.07
C PRO A 498 -27.08 25.31 -17.75
N PRO A 499 -27.56 26.14 -18.71
CA PRO A 499 -27.61 27.59 -18.54
C PRO A 499 -28.34 28.07 -17.28
N GLY A 500 -29.51 27.51 -16.96
CA GLY A 500 -30.28 27.89 -15.76
C GLY A 500 -29.51 27.65 -14.45
N PRO A 501 -29.06 26.42 -14.17
CA PRO A 501 -28.19 26.16 -13.02
C PRO A 501 -26.87 26.94 -13.01
N THR A 502 -26.29 27.26 -14.17
CA THR A 502 -25.11 28.16 -14.23
C THR A 502 -25.45 29.55 -13.71
N ASP A 503 -26.60 30.11 -14.10
CA ASP A 503 -27.05 31.41 -13.61
C ASP A 503 -27.33 31.37 -12.09
N GLU A 504 -27.92 30.28 -11.59
CA GLU A 504 -28.14 30.05 -10.15
C GLU A 504 -26.82 29.98 -9.35
N LEU A 505 -25.80 29.30 -9.90
CA LEU A 505 -24.46 29.27 -9.32
C LEU A 505 -23.85 30.68 -9.33
N LEU A 506 -23.93 31.40 -10.45
CA LEU A 506 -23.42 32.76 -10.58
C LEU A 506 -24.17 33.74 -9.68
N GLU A 507 -25.47 33.59 -9.45
CA GLU A 507 -26.21 34.36 -8.46
C GLU A 507 -25.73 34.08 -7.04
N THR A 508 -25.43 32.83 -6.71
CA THR A 508 -24.86 32.46 -5.40
C THR A 508 -23.46 33.05 -5.21
N LEU A 509 -22.62 33.03 -6.25
CA LEU A 509 -21.24 33.53 -6.19
C LEU A 509 -21.15 35.06 -6.23
N LEU A 510 -21.96 35.71 -7.08
CA LEU A 510 -21.88 37.15 -7.35
C LEU A 510 -22.92 37.98 -6.62
N GLY A 511 -24.09 37.42 -6.34
CA GLY A 511 -25.26 38.15 -5.84
C GLY A 511 -26.22 38.61 -6.93
N ALA A 512 -27.27 39.28 -6.47
CA ALA A 512 -28.43 39.68 -7.27
C ALA A 512 -28.30 41.07 -7.95
N ASP A 513 -27.15 41.74 -7.85
CA ASP A 513 -26.94 43.08 -8.41
C ASP A 513 -27.18 43.09 -9.94
N PRO A 514 -28.16 43.88 -10.44
CA PRO A 514 -28.42 44.01 -11.88
C PRO A 514 -27.21 44.50 -12.69
N GLY A 515 -26.30 45.26 -12.07
CA GLY A 515 -25.07 45.76 -12.70
C GLY A 515 -24.10 44.67 -13.13
N LEU A 516 -24.20 43.46 -12.56
CA LEU A 516 -23.32 42.33 -12.87
C LEU A 516 -23.80 41.47 -14.05
N ARG A 517 -24.95 41.77 -14.67
CA ARG A 517 -25.48 41.00 -15.80
C ARG A 517 -24.51 40.86 -16.99
N PRO A 518 -23.79 41.91 -17.44
CA PRO A 518 -22.80 41.79 -18.50
C PRO A 518 -21.65 40.85 -18.11
N LEU A 519 -21.20 40.94 -16.85
CA LEU A 519 -20.15 40.07 -16.32
C LEU A 519 -20.59 38.60 -16.26
N LYS A 520 -21.81 38.32 -15.78
CA LYS A 520 -22.36 36.95 -15.74
C LYS A 520 -22.34 36.31 -17.13
N ARG A 521 -22.75 37.04 -18.18
CA ARG A 521 -22.70 36.55 -19.57
C ARG A 521 -21.28 36.28 -20.06
N LEU A 522 -20.34 37.18 -19.75
CA LEU A 522 -18.93 37.00 -20.11
C LEU A 522 -18.34 35.77 -19.42
N LEU A 523 -18.64 35.57 -18.12
CA LEU A 523 -18.20 34.40 -17.35
C LEU A 523 -18.75 33.09 -17.94
N VAL A 524 -20.01 33.05 -18.35
CA VAL A 524 -20.60 31.88 -19.02
C VAL A 524 -19.86 31.53 -20.31
N GLN A 525 -19.53 32.53 -21.13
CA GLN A 525 -18.82 32.34 -22.40
C GLN A 525 -17.36 31.92 -22.20
N LEU A 526 -16.66 32.54 -21.25
CA LEU A 526 -15.24 32.25 -20.99
C LEU A 526 -15.02 30.87 -20.36
N THR A 527 -15.96 30.43 -19.54
CA THR A 527 -15.78 29.23 -18.72
C THR A 527 -16.40 27.97 -19.31
N ASP A 528 -17.09 28.10 -20.44
CA ASP A 528 -17.96 27.07 -21.03
C ASP A 528 -18.84 26.37 -19.98
N ARG A 529 -19.32 27.13 -18.99
CA ARG A 529 -20.19 26.69 -17.88
C ARG A 529 -19.58 25.61 -16.97
N ASN A 530 -18.25 25.49 -16.93
CA ASN A 530 -17.57 24.61 -15.98
C ASN A 530 -17.65 25.22 -14.56
N PRO A 531 -18.28 24.54 -13.57
CA PRO A 531 -18.48 25.09 -12.22
C PRO A 531 -17.18 25.52 -11.55
N PHE A 532 -16.14 24.69 -11.63
CA PHE A 532 -14.84 25.01 -11.03
C PHE A 532 -14.23 26.26 -11.65
N PHE A 533 -14.34 26.40 -12.97
CA PHE A 533 -13.80 27.56 -13.68
C PHE A 533 -14.59 28.85 -13.36
N LEU A 534 -15.90 28.75 -13.19
CA LEU A 534 -16.76 29.86 -12.76
C LEU A 534 -16.36 30.38 -11.37
N GLU A 535 -16.24 29.47 -10.40
CA GLU A 535 -15.83 29.81 -9.02
C GLU A 535 -14.46 30.50 -8.97
N GLU A 536 -13.46 29.93 -9.66
CA GLU A 536 -12.10 30.48 -9.69
C GLU A 536 -12.02 31.82 -10.42
N THR A 537 -12.80 32.02 -11.49
CA THR A 537 -12.80 33.29 -12.22
C THR A 537 -13.45 34.39 -11.38
N VAL A 538 -14.60 34.12 -10.74
CA VAL A 538 -15.25 35.09 -9.84
C VAL A 538 -14.32 35.49 -8.70
N ARG A 539 -13.63 34.52 -8.10
CA ARG A 539 -12.64 34.77 -7.05
C ARG A 539 -11.50 35.65 -7.51
N THR A 540 -10.94 35.33 -8.67
CA THR A 540 -9.86 36.14 -9.26
C THR A 540 -10.30 37.58 -9.50
N LEU A 541 -11.56 37.79 -9.91
CA LEU A 541 -12.15 39.11 -10.13
C LEU A 541 -12.36 39.90 -8.83
N ALA A 542 -12.69 39.22 -7.72
CA ALA A 542 -12.73 39.83 -6.39
C ALA A 542 -11.31 40.21 -5.92
N GLU A 543 -10.33 39.33 -6.10
CA GLU A 543 -8.93 39.56 -5.70
C GLU A 543 -8.28 40.75 -6.42
N VAL A 544 -8.62 41.02 -7.69
CA VAL A 544 -8.13 42.21 -8.42
C VAL A 544 -8.90 43.49 -8.11
N GLY A 545 -9.95 43.41 -7.27
CA GLY A 545 -10.84 44.53 -6.98
C GLY A 545 -11.70 44.97 -8.17
N VAL A 546 -11.99 44.07 -9.12
CA VAL A 546 -13.04 44.29 -10.15
C VAL A 546 -14.41 44.12 -9.52
N LEU A 547 -14.51 43.15 -8.62
CA LEU A 547 -15.65 42.98 -7.73
C LEU A 547 -15.29 43.52 -6.35
N ALA A 548 -16.20 44.28 -5.73
CA ALA A 548 -16.09 44.74 -4.35
C ALA A 548 -17.31 44.31 -3.55
N GLY A 549 -17.13 44.01 -2.27
CA GLY A 549 -18.15 43.47 -1.38
C GLY A 549 -17.81 42.06 -0.90
N GLU A 550 -18.78 41.42 -0.26
CA GLU A 550 -18.65 40.06 0.26
C GLU A 550 -19.09 39.02 -0.80
N PRO A 551 -18.61 37.77 -0.71
CA PRO A 551 -19.10 36.66 -1.54
C PRO A 551 -20.63 36.58 -1.57
N GLY A 552 -21.23 36.50 -2.76
CA GLY A 552 -22.69 36.50 -2.94
C GLY A 552 -23.37 37.87 -2.81
N ALA A 553 -22.61 38.95 -2.59
CA ALA A 553 -23.10 40.32 -2.51
C ALA A 553 -22.13 41.32 -3.19
N TYR A 554 -21.50 40.90 -4.28
CA TYR A 554 -20.54 41.72 -4.99
C TYR A 554 -21.22 42.86 -5.77
N ARG A 555 -20.46 43.92 -6.01
CA ARG A 555 -20.76 45.00 -6.96
C ARG A 555 -19.59 45.22 -7.88
N GLN A 556 -19.85 45.69 -9.10
CA GLN A 556 -18.78 46.01 -10.04
C GLN A 556 -18.09 47.30 -9.62
N ALA A 557 -16.81 47.20 -9.24
CA ALA A 557 -16.00 48.34 -8.81
C ALA A 557 -15.16 48.95 -9.94
N ARG A 558 -14.83 48.17 -10.99
CA ARG A 558 -14.03 48.60 -12.14
C ARG A 558 -14.59 48.10 -13.48
N MET A 559 -14.33 48.82 -14.57
CA MET A 559 -14.71 48.41 -15.93
C MET A 559 -13.91 47.19 -16.38
N ILE A 560 -14.58 46.23 -17.01
CA ILE A 560 -14.00 44.92 -17.42
C ILE A 560 -13.07 45.06 -18.64
N GLU A 561 -13.24 46.11 -19.45
CA GLU A 561 -12.48 46.36 -20.68
C GLU A 561 -10.95 46.42 -20.50
N ALA A 562 -10.47 46.60 -19.26
CA ALA A 562 -9.05 46.61 -18.90
C ALA A 562 -8.47 45.24 -18.48
N LEU A 563 -9.28 44.18 -18.31
CA LEU A 563 -8.79 42.87 -17.89
C LEU A 563 -8.68 41.88 -19.04
N GLN A 564 -7.45 41.49 -19.37
CA GLN A 564 -7.18 40.25 -20.08
C GLN A 564 -7.44 39.08 -19.12
N ILE A 565 -8.67 38.56 -19.09
CA ILE A 565 -8.99 37.32 -18.38
C ILE A 565 -8.39 36.15 -19.18
N PRO A 566 -7.45 35.37 -18.61
CA PRO A 566 -6.85 34.27 -19.34
C PRO A 566 -7.88 33.23 -19.78
N PRO A 567 -7.73 32.63 -20.98
CA PRO A 567 -8.74 31.73 -21.56
C PRO A 567 -8.77 30.33 -20.91
N THR A 568 -7.86 30.02 -19.98
CA THR A 568 -7.77 28.70 -19.33
C THR A 568 -7.70 28.81 -17.82
N VAL A 569 -8.29 27.83 -17.13
CA VAL A 569 -8.23 27.67 -15.66
C VAL A 569 -6.78 27.69 -15.16
N GLN A 570 -5.87 27.03 -15.87
CA GLN A 570 -4.45 26.98 -15.53
C GLN A 570 -3.82 28.37 -15.53
N ALA A 571 -4.14 29.21 -16.51
CA ALA A 571 -3.61 30.57 -16.60
C ALA A 571 -4.24 31.51 -15.55
N ILE A 572 -5.50 31.29 -15.17
CA ILE A 572 -6.12 31.99 -14.03
C ILE A 572 -5.41 31.61 -12.72
N LEU A 573 -5.23 30.31 -12.45
CA LEU A 573 -4.53 29.83 -11.26
C LEU A 573 -3.08 30.34 -11.21
N ALA A 574 -2.38 30.36 -12.35
CA ALA A 574 -1.04 30.91 -12.44
C ALA A 574 -1.01 32.40 -12.07
N ALA A 575 -1.94 33.20 -12.62
CA ALA A 575 -2.06 34.61 -12.30
C ALA A 575 -2.40 34.87 -10.83
N ARG A 576 -3.21 34.01 -10.19
CA ARG A 576 -3.49 34.06 -8.75
C ARG A 576 -2.22 33.77 -7.92
N ILE A 577 -1.47 32.73 -8.29
CA ILE A 577 -0.21 32.36 -7.64
C ILE A 577 0.83 33.49 -7.79
N ASP A 578 0.88 34.14 -8.95
CA ASP A 578 1.82 35.24 -9.22
C ASP A 578 1.58 36.49 -8.37
N ARG A 579 0.38 36.65 -7.80
CA ARG A 579 0.04 37.78 -6.91
C ARG A 579 0.30 37.52 -5.44
N LEU A 580 0.61 36.28 -5.06
CA LEU A 580 0.98 35.97 -3.69
C LEU A 580 2.27 36.72 -3.33
N PRO A 581 2.40 37.21 -2.08
CA PRO A 581 3.68 37.68 -1.56
C PRO A 581 4.76 36.62 -1.79
N ASP A 582 5.98 37.06 -2.12
CA ASP A 582 7.05 36.16 -2.58
C ASP A 582 7.29 34.98 -1.61
N GLY A 583 7.22 35.21 -0.30
CA GLY A 583 7.36 34.16 0.70
C GLY A 583 6.21 33.14 0.69
N ALA A 584 4.96 33.59 0.60
CA ALA A 584 3.79 32.72 0.48
C ALA A 584 3.80 31.93 -0.85
N LYS A 585 4.19 32.58 -1.96
CA LYS A 585 4.36 31.94 -3.26
C LYS A 585 5.41 30.82 -3.21
N ARG A 586 6.59 31.09 -2.63
CA ARG A 586 7.65 30.09 -2.46
C ARG A 586 7.16 28.92 -1.60
N LEU A 587 6.45 29.20 -0.50
CA LEU A 587 5.91 28.16 0.36
C LEU A 587 4.89 27.27 -0.36
N LEU A 588 3.97 27.85 -1.14
CA LEU A 588 3.00 27.11 -1.94
C LEU A 588 3.69 26.20 -2.98
N GLN A 589 4.72 26.72 -3.63
CA GLN A 589 5.52 25.94 -4.59
C GLN A 589 6.29 24.81 -3.90
N SER A 590 6.87 25.04 -2.71
CA SER A 590 7.51 24.00 -1.90
C SER A 590 6.51 22.91 -1.48
N ALA A 591 5.31 23.31 -1.03
CA ALA A 591 4.22 22.40 -0.72
C ALA A 591 3.84 21.52 -1.94
N ALA A 592 3.85 22.11 -3.15
CA ALA A 592 3.54 21.39 -4.38
C ALA A 592 4.60 20.34 -4.74
N VAL A 593 5.86 20.50 -4.29
CA VAL A 593 6.90 19.47 -4.47
C VAL A 593 6.73 18.33 -3.46
N VAL A 594 6.24 18.60 -2.26
CA VAL A 594 5.91 17.56 -1.25
C VAL A 594 4.80 16.65 -1.75
N GLY A 595 3.77 17.23 -2.37
CA GLY A 595 2.65 16.51 -2.98
C GLY A 595 1.30 17.15 -2.61
N VAL A 596 0.23 16.36 -2.75
CA VAL A 596 -1.15 16.80 -2.45
C VAL A 596 -1.43 16.87 -0.95
N HIS A 597 -0.79 15.98 -0.20
CA HIS A 597 -0.85 15.87 1.26
C HIS A 597 0.46 16.39 1.81
N VAL A 598 0.38 17.42 2.64
CA VAL A 598 1.53 18.25 2.99
C VAL A 598 1.64 18.33 4.51
N PRO A 599 2.41 17.41 5.14
CA PRO A 599 2.65 17.44 6.58
C PRO A 599 3.34 18.74 7.00
N LEU A 600 2.85 19.38 8.07
CA LEU A 600 3.45 20.62 8.58
C LEU A 600 4.91 20.42 9.00
N ALA A 601 5.24 19.29 9.61
CA ALA A 601 6.61 18.97 10.01
C ALA A 601 7.58 18.97 8.81
N LEU A 602 7.15 18.39 7.68
CA LEU A 602 7.96 18.37 6.46
C LEU A 602 8.06 19.77 5.84
N LEU A 603 6.98 20.56 5.86
CA LEU A 603 7.02 21.97 5.43
C LEU A 603 7.97 22.82 6.27
N GLN A 604 7.99 22.62 7.59
CA GLN A 604 8.86 23.34 8.51
C GLN A 604 10.33 23.09 8.20
N GLU A 605 10.70 21.85 7.90
CA GLU A 605 12.08 21.49 7.54
C GLU A 605 12.52 22.04 6.17
N ILE A 606 11.59 22.20 5.22
CA ILE A 606 11.89 22.69 3.86
C ILE A 606 11.62 24.18 3.66
N ALA A 607 11.08 24.89 4.65
CA ALA A 607 10.96 26.34 4.65
C ALA A 607 12.36 27.01 4.62
N GLU A 608 12.46 28.26 4.17
CA GLU A 608 13.74 28.98 4.16
C GLU A 608 13.97 29.64 5.54
N GLU A 609 15.23 29.74 5.98
CA GLU A 609 15.57 30.33 7.27
C GLU A 609 15.10 31.80 7.34
N GLY A 610 14.30 32.14 8.36
CA GLY A 610 13.72 33.47 8.54
C GLY A 610 12.35 33.70 7.91
N ASP A 611 11.75 32.68 7.26
CA ASP A 611 10.37 32.75 6.78
C ASP A 611 9.37 32.84 7.95
N ASP A 612 8.40 33.76 7.84
CA ASP A 612 7.20 33.76 8.68
C ASP A 612 6.24 32.67 8.18
N LEU A 613 6.60 31.40 8.46
CA LEU A 613 5.81 30.24 8.05
C LEU A 613 4.34 30.35 8.50
N PRO A 614 4.01 30.74 9.75
CA PRO A 614 2.62 30.95 10.15
C PRO A 614 1.91 32.05 9.35
N GLY A 615 2.53 33.20 9.11
CA GLY A 615 1.94 34.28 8.30
C GLY A 615 1.75 33.90 6.83
N HIS A 616 2.70 33.16 6.25
CA HIS A 616 2.58 32.63 4.90
C HIS A 616 1.47 31.57 4.79
N LEU A 617 1.36 30.64 5.75
CA LEU A 617 0.27 29.66 5.78
C LEU A 617 -1.08 30.36 5.92
N ALA A 618 -1.20 31.35 6.80
CA ALA A 618 -2.42 32.16 6.92
C ALA A 618 -2.77 32.87 5.60
N THR A 619 -1.77 33.41 4.91
CA THR A 619 -1.94 34.03 3.58
C THR A 619 -2.43 33.01 2.54
N LEU A 620 -1.86 31.81 2.52
CA LEU A 620 -2.25 30.74 1.60
C LEU A 620 -3.64 30.17 1.91
N GLN A 621 -4.03 30.12 3.18
CA GLN A 621 -5.37 29.73 3.61
C GLN A 621 -6.41 30.81 3.27
N ALA A 622 -6.10 32.08 3.53
CA ALA A 622 -6.96 33.22 3.18
C ALA A 622 -7.11 33.36 1.66
N GLY A 623 -6.03 33.14 0.90
CA GLY A 623 -6.04 33.03 -0.56
C GLY A 623 -6.61 31.70 -1.08
N GLU A 624 -7.09 30.84 -0.18
CA GLU A 624 -7.80 29.61 -0.54
C GLU A 624 -6.98 28.61 -1.38
N PHE A 625 -5.66 28.58 -1.22
CA PHE A 625 -4.74 27.66 -1.90
C PHE A 625 -4.53 26.36 -1.12
N LEU A 626 -4.27 26.46 0.18
CA LEU A 626 -4.04 25.34 1.10
C LEU A 626 -5.08 25.33 2.22
N TYR A 627 -5.45 24.15 2.67
CA TYR A 627 -6.42 23.91 3.74
C TYR A 627 -5.87 22.91 4.73
N GLU A 628 -6.26 23.04 5.99
CA GLU A 628 -6.00 22.01 6.98
C GLU A 628 -6.86 20.78 6.63
N SER A 629 -6.21 19.71 6.16
CA SER A 629 -6.86 18.45 5.80
C SER A 629 -6.96 17.51 6.99
N ARG A 630 -6.00 17.61 7.90
CA ARG A 630 -5.91 16.76 9.08
C ARG A 630 -5.33 17.55 10.23
N LEU A 631 -6.03 17.55 11.34
CA LEU A 631 -5.57 18.18 12.58
C LEU A 631 -4.92 17.15 13.51
N PHE A 632 -5.35 15.88 13.48
CA PHE A 632 -4.90 14.81 14.38
C PHE A 632 -4.43 13.54 13.64
N PRO A 633 -3.31 12.88 14.05
CA PRO A 633 -2.41 13.24 15.16
C PRO A 633 -1.42 14.36 14.79
N ASP A 634 -1.15 14.56 13.50
CA ASP A 634 -0.26 15.61 12.98
C ASP A 634 -1.01 16.55 12.05
N PHE A 635 -0.62 17.83 12.11
CA PHE A 635 -1.14 18.87 11.23
C PHE A 635 -0.71 18.61 9.79
N GLU A 636 -1.69 18.53 8.91
CA GLU A 636 -1.50 18.31 7.49
C GLU A 636 -2.32 19.32 6.70
N TYR A 637 -1.70 19.82 5.63
CA TYR A 637 -2.34 20.68 4.66
C TYR A 637 -2.63 19.91 3.37
N THR A 638 -3.70 20.29 2.67
CA THR A 638 -3.97 19.84 1.32
C THR A 638 -4.28 21.00 0.40
N PHE A 639 -3.97 20.82 -0.88
CA PHE A 639 -4.40 21.74 -1.93
C PHE A 639 -5.90 21.63 -2.15
N ARG A 640 -6.58 22.79 -2.19
CA ARG A 640 -8.02 22.90 -2.50
C ARG A 640 -8.39 22.12 -3.75
N HIS A 641 -7.56 22.27 -4.78
CA HIS A 641 -7.75 21.67 -6.09
C HIS A 641 -6.44 21.08 -6.60
N VAL A 642 -6.52 19.89 -7.22
CA VAL A 642 -5.36 19.24 -7.89
C VAL A 642 -4.75 20.17 -8.94
N LEU A 643 -5.59 20.92 -9.66
CA LEU A 643 -5.13 21.89 -10.65
C LEU A 643 -4.27 23.00 -10.04
N THR A 644 -4.56 23.44 -8.81
CA THR A 644 -3.73 24.43 -8.09
C THR A 644 -2.35 23.87 -7.78
N HIS A 645 -2.29 22.61 -7.33
CA HIS A 645 -1.05 21.88 -7.13
C HIS A 645 -0.25 21.79 -8.45
N ASP A 646 -0.89 21.34 -9.53
CA ASP A 646 -0.22 21.11 -10.83
C ASP A 646 0.34 22.41 -11.42
N VAL A 647 -0.38 23.52 -11.29
CA VAL A 647 0.09 24.83 -11.73
C VAL A 647 1.23 25.33 -10.84
N ALA A 648 1.12 25.18 -9.51
CA ALA A 648 2.19 25.56 -8.58
C ALA A 648 3.47 24.76 -8.84
N TYR A 649 3.39 23.43 -8.96
CA TYR A 649 4.53 22.58 -9.32
C TYR A 649 5.05 22.90 -10.73
N GLY A 650 4.13 23.07 -11.68
CA GLY A 650 4.37 23.44 -13.07
C GLY A 650 5.17 24.73 -13.23
N SER A 651 4.92 25.72 -12.37
CA SER A 651 5.59 27.03 -12.39
C SER A 651 7.06 27.00 -11.95
N LEU A 652 7.52 25.93 -11.29
CA LEU A 652 8.89 25.82 -10.83
C LEU A 652 9.87 25.51 -11.97
N SER A 653 11.02 26.20 -11.98
CA SER A 653 12.14 25.84 -12.84
C SER A 653 12.70 24.46 -12.49
N GLN A 654 13.29 23.77 -13.47
CA GLN A 654 13.88 22.44 -13.24
C GLN A 654 14.94 22.46 -12.11
N ALA A 655 15.77 23.51 -12.06
CA ALA A 655 16.78 23.66 -11.01
C ALA A 655 16.16 23.77 -9.60
N ARG A 656 15.06 24.52 -9.44
CA ARG A 656 14.38 24.66 -8.15
C ARG A 656 13.63 23.39 -7.76
N ARG A 657 12.99 22.69 -8.71
CA ARG A 657 12.36 21.38 -8.45
C ARG A 657 13.38 20.38 -7.91
N ARG A 658 14.53 20.27 -8.58
CA ARG A 658 15.64 19.41 -8.14
C ARG A 658 16.10 19.74 -6.71
N ALA A 659 16.35 21.01 -6.42
CA ALA A 659 16.78 21.42 -5.08
C ALA A 659 15.75 21.08 -3.99
N LEU A 660 14.46 21.31 -4.26
CA LEU A 660 13.38 21.00 -3.33
C LEU A 660 13.19 19.49 -3.13
N HIS A 661 13.18 18.69 -4.19
CA HIS A 661 13.10 17.23 -4.09
C HIS A 661 14.28 16.67 -3.27
N GLY A 662 15.50 17.19 -3.45
CA GLY A 662 16.66 16.83 -2.64
C GLY A 662 16.45 17.15 -1.16
N ARG A 663 16.03 18.38 -0.83
CA ARG A 663 15.74 18.78 0.56
C ARG A 663 14.63 17.96 1.22
N ILE A 664 13.59 17.60 0.46
CA ILE A 664 12.50 16.76 0.95
C ILE A 664 13.01 15.35 1.30
N ALA A 665 13.81 14.74 0.42
CA ALA A 665 14.43 13.46 0.70
C ALA A 665 15.32 13.52 1.96
N ASP A 666 16.14 14.57 2.10
CA ASP A 666 16.97 14.82 3.28
C ASP A 666 16.12 14.96 4.56
N ALA A 667 15.00 15.68 4.49
CA ALA A 667 14.12 15.91 5.64
C ALA A 667 13.36 14.64 6.05
N MET A 668 12.88 13.85 5.09
CA MET A 668 12.18 12.59 5.36
C MET A 668 13.07 11.58 6.11
N GLU A 669 14.35 11.46 5.72
CA GLU A 669 15.31 10.59 6.43
C GLU A 669 15.56 11.04 7.89
N ARG A 670 15.50 12.35 8.17
CA ARG A 670 15.75 12.90 9.52
C ARG A 670 14.53 12.82 10.43
N LEU A 671 13.35 13.17 9.92
CA LEU A 671 12.14 13.28 10.72
C LEU A 671 11.60 11.92 11.16
N GLU A 672 11.74 10.88 10.33
CA GLU A 672 11.19 9.57 10.62
C GLU A 672 12.19 8.43 10.32
N PRO A 673 13.31 8.30 11.06
CA PRO A 673 14.34 7.30 10.78
C PRO A 673 13.81 5.86 10.82
N GLU A 674 12.84 5.60 11.69
CA GLU A 674 12.20 4.29 11.86
C GLU A 674 11.21 3.96 10.73
N ARG A 675 10.66 4.97 10.04
CA ARG A 675 9.67 4.80 8.95
C ARG A 675 10.28 4.84 7.55
N VAL A 676 11.61 4.99 7.44
CA VAL A 676 12.33 4.94 6.16
C VAL A 676 12.00 3.68 5.34
N GLN A 677 11.79 2.54 6.01
CA GLN A 677 11.40 1.28 5.35
C GLN A 677 9.93 1.27 4.90
N GLU A 678 9.05 2.04 5.55
CA GLU A 678 7.64 2.16 5.18
C GLU A 678 7.45 3.08 3.96
N ASP A 679 8.25 4.14 3.87
CA ASP A 679 8.12 5.23 2.87
C ASP A 679 9.17 5.16 1.73
N VAL A 680 9.78 3.99 1.51
CA VAL A 680 10.85 3.77 0.50
C VAL A 680 10.48 4.30 -0.90
N ASP A 681 9.23 4.14 -1.33
CA ASP A 681 8.79 4.53 -2.68
C ASP A 681 8.80 6.07 -2.85
N ARG A 682 8.38 6.80 -1.81
CA ARG A 682 8.43 8.27 -1.77
C ARG A 682 9.88 8.75 -1.71
N LEU A 683 10.72 8.11 -0.88
CA LEU A 683 12.14 8.41 -0.81
C LEU A 683 12.83 8.17 -2.17
N ALA A 684 12.52 7.08 -2.86
CA ALA A 684 13.03 6.78 -4.20
C ALA A 684 12.63 7.88 -5.20
N HIS A 685 11.37 8.30 -5.18
CA HIS A 685 10.86 9.37 -6.03
C HIS A 685 11.57 10.71 -5.79
N HIS A 686 11.61 11.19 -4.55
CA HIS A 686 12.24 12.47 -4.22
C HIS A 686 13.76 12.43 -4.40
N ALA A 687 14.44 11.33 -4.05
CA ALA A 687 15.87 11.19 -4.28
C ALA A 687 16.21 11.23 -5.78
N TYR A 688 15.44 10.53 -6.63
CA TYR A 688 15.66 10.52 -8.07
C TYR A 688 15.42 11.89 -8.71
N ARG A 689 14.27 12.53 -8.41
CA ARG A 689 13.95 13.88 -8.90
C ARG A 689 14.87 14.96 -8.34
N GLY A 690 15.45 14.71 -7.17
CA GLY A 690 16.43 15.57 -6.52
C GLY A 690 17.87 15.34 -6.98
N GLU A 691 18.10 14.42 -7.92
CA GLU A 691 19.43 14.02 -8.42
C GLU A 691 20.38 13.57 -7.29
N ARG A 692 19.82 12.99 -6.21
CA ARG A 692 20.58 12.33 -5.14
C ARG A 692 20.92 10.91 -5.58
N TRP A 693 21.73 10.77 -6.63
CA TRP A 693 21.88 9.54 -7.41
C TRP A 693 22.20 8.28 -6.59
N GLU A 694 23.09 8.38 -5.60
CA GLU A 694 23.43 7.24 -4.71
C GLU A 694 22.20 6.77 -3.91
N ARG A 695 21.47 7.70 -3.29
CA ARG A 695 20.24 7.39 -2.55
C ARG A 695 19.12 6.96 -3.48
N ALA A 696 19.03 7.56 -4.66
CA ALA A 696 18.05 7.21 -5.68
C ALA A 696 18.22 5.77 -6.16
N ALA A 697 19.46 5.34 -6.43
CA ALA A 697 19.77 3.95 -6.79
C ALA A 697 19.40 2.99 -5.65
N ARG A 698 19.80 3.31 -4.41
CA ARG A 698 19.49 2.51 -3.21
C ARG A 698 17.98 2.34 -2.99
N TYR A 699 17.24 3.45 -2.93
CA TYR A 699 15.81 3.42 -2.63
C TYR A 699 14.99 2.87 -3.78
N SER A 700 15.36 3.14 -5.03
CA SER A 700 14.65 2.56 -6.19
C SER A 700 14.84 1.03 -6.24
N ARG A 701 16.03 0.51 -5.89
CA ARG A 701 16.24 -0.93 -5.76
C ARG A 701 15.39 -1.54 -4.63
N GLN A 702 15.34 -0.88 -3.47
CA GLN A 702 14.50 -1.33 -2.34
C GLN A 702 13.00 -1.32 -2.70
N ALA A 703 12.50 -0.25 -3.33
CA ALA A 703 11.13 -0.15 -3.84
C ALA A 703 10.84 -1.28 -4.85
N GLY A 704 11.78 -1.52 -5.78
CA GLY A 704 11.69 -2.61 -6.74
C GLY A 704 11.58 -3.98 -6.08
N ASN A 705 12.42 -4.26 -5.09
CA ASN A 705 12.41 -5.52 -4.35
C ASN A 705 11.15 -5.67 -3.50
N ARG A 706 10.63 -4.59 -2.91
CA ARG A 706 9.34 -4.58 -2.21
C ARG A 706 8.18 -4.87 -3.16
N ALA A 707 8.17 -4.24 -4.33
CA ALA A 707 7.17 -4.50 -5.37
C ALA A 707 7.24 -5.97 -5.87
N GLN A 708 8.44 -6.56 -5.99
CA GLN A 708 8.58 -8.00 -6.29
C GLN A 708 7.98 -8.90 -5.22
N GLN A 709 8.22 -8.60 -3.94
CA GLN A 709 7.64 -9.34 -2.82
C GLN A 709 6.09 -9.24 -2.80
N ARG A 710 5.56 -8.17 -3.41
CA ARG A 710 4.13 -7.94 -3.61
C ARG A 710 3.54 -8.53 -4.89
N SER A 711 4.35 -9.20 -5.71
CA SER A 711 3.99 -9.62 -7.07
C SER A 711 3.56 -8.48 -8.01
N ALA A 712 3.90 -7.23 -7.66
CA ALA A 712 3.72 -6.05 -8.50
C ALA A 712 4.89 -5.94 -9.50
N HIS A 713 5.04 -6.96 -10.35
CA HIS A 713 6.26 -7.12 -11.16
C HIS A 713 6.45 -6.01 -12.21
N ARG A 714 5.37 -5.40 -12.73
CA ARG A 714 5.47 -4.24 -13.64
C ARG A 714 6.01 -3.00 -12.93
N GLU A 715 5.55 -2.76 -11.71
CA GLU A 715 6.04 -1.66 -10.87
C GLU A 715 7.51 -1.91 -10.50
N ALA A 716 7.83 -3.13 -10.10
CA ALA A 716 9.20 -3.52 -9.81
C ALA A 716 10.15 -3.28 -10.99
N VAL A 717 9.73 -3.61 -12.22
CA VAL A 717 10.51 -3.29 -13.44
C VAL A 717 10.79 -1.79 -13.52
N ALA A 718 9.78 -0.94 -13.33
CA ALA A 718 9.95 0.51 -13.41
C ALA A 718 10.92 1.05 -12.34
N TRP A 719 10.80 0.58 -11.10
CA TRP A 719 11.72 0.98 -10.01
C TRP A 719 13.15 0.49 -10.25
N LEU A 720 13.34 -0.74 -10.71
CA LEU A 720 14.66 -1.31 -10.98
C LEU A 720 15.33 -0.65 -12.20
N GLU A 721 14.56 -0.30 -13.24
CA GLU A 721 15.03 0.53 -14.35
C GLU A 721 15.44 1.93 -13.88
N GLN A 722 14.65 2.54 -12.99
CA GLN A 722 15.00 3.82 -12.37
C GLN A 722 16.30 3.73 -11.56
N ALA A 723 16.53 2.60 -10.86
CA ALA A 723 17.78 2.34 -10.15
C ALA A 723 18.98 2.26 -11.11
N LEU A 724 18.85 1.56 -12.24
CA LEU A 724 19.89 1.50 -13.29
C LEU A 724 20.17 2.88 -13.88
N ALA A 725 19.13 3.67 -14.15
CA ALA A 725 19.29 5.03 -14.64
C ALA A 725 20.01 5.93 -13.64
N ALA A 726 19.71 5.80 -12.33
CA ALA A 726 20.41 6.53 -11.28
C ALA A 726 21.89 6.14 -11.17
N LEU A 727 22.21 4.85 -11.28
CA LEU A 727 23.59 4.36 -11.28
C LEU A 727 24.41 4.90 -12.44
N ALA A 728 23.81 5.10 -13.62
CA ALA A 728 24.49 5.65 -14.79
C ALA A 728 24.99 7.11 -14.61
N HIS A 729 24.46 7.84 -13.61
CA HIS A 729 24.91 9.18 -13.26
C HIS A 729 26.05 9.21 -12.23
N LEU A 730 26.39 8.08 -11.62
CA LEU A 730 27.47 7.99 -10.64
C LEU A 730 28.83 7.71 -11.32
N PRO A 731 29.95 8.11 -10.70
CA PRO A 731 31.27 7.73 -11.20
C PRO A 731 31.42 6.22 -11.25
N VAL A 732 31.91 5.71 -12.38
CA VAL A 732 32.16 4.28 -12.56
C VAL A 732 33.27 3.84 -11.61
N ASN A 733 32.93 2.97 -10.66
CA ASN A 733 33.84 2.37 -9.69
C ASN A 733 33.35 0.94 -9.33
N ALA A 734 34.13 0.22 -8.51
CA ALA A 734 33.81 -1.16 -8.17
C ALA A 734 32.41 -1.33 -7.56
N ASP A 735 32.01 -0.42 -6.66
CA ASP A 735 30.73 -0.49 -5.94
C ASP A 735 29.54 -0.21 -6.86
N THR A 736 29.61 0.81 -7.72
CA THR A 736 28.54 1.18 -8.66
C THR A 736 28.34 0.11 -9.73
N LEU A 737 29.43 -0.48 -10.23
CA LEU A 737 29.38 -1.62 -11.14
C LEU A 737 28.76 -2.86 -10.47
N ALA A 738 29.14 -3.17 -9.23
CA ALA A 738 28.57 -4.29 -8.48
C ALA A 738 27.06 -4.10 -8.22
N GLN A 739 26.63 -2.89 -7.84
CA GLN A 739 25.22 -2.53 -7.73
C GLN A 739 24.50 -2.65 -9.09
N GLY A 740 25.16 -2.26 -10.17
CA GLY A 740 24.65 -2.38 -11.53
C GLY A 740 24.39 -3.82 -11.96
N ILE A 741 25.22 -4.77 -11.52
CA ILE A 741 24.95 -6.21 -11.71
C ILE A 741 23.76 -6.63 -10.86
N ASP A 742 23.78 -6.32 -9.57
CA ASP A 742 22.76 -6.77 -8.62
C ASP A 742 21.34 -6.31 -9.03
N VAL A 743 21.19 -5.05 -9.48
CA VAL A 743 19.90 -4.53 -9.95
C VAL A 743 19.44 -5.26 -11.22
N ARG A 744 20.35 -5.64 -12.14
CA ARG A 744 20.00 -6.44 -13.33
C ARG A 744 19.55 -7.85 -12.96
N LEU A 745 20.19 -8.47 -11.97
CA LEU A 745 19.80 -9.77 -11.43
C LEU A 745 18.43 -9.73 -10.73
N ASP A 746 18.15 -8.65 -9.98
CA ASP A 746 16.84 -8.37 -9.39
C ASP A 746 15.80 -8.17 -10.51
N LEU A 747 16.07 -7.33 -11.51
CA LEU A 747 15.17 -7.01 -12.64
C LEU A 747 14.78 -8.26 -13.44
N ARG A 748 15.72 -9.19 -13.66
CA ARG A 748 15.49 -10.49 -14.29
C ARG A 748 14.32 -11.23 -13.63
N GLY A 749 14.21 -11.22 -12.30
CA GLY A 749 13.10 -11.87 -11.58
C GLY A 749 11.73 -11.32 -11.97
N SER A 750 11.60 -10.00 -12.13
CA SER A 750 10.34 -9.35 -12.55
C SER A 750 10.05 -9.54 -14.02
N LEU A 751 11.04 -9.41 -14.91
CA LEU A 751 10.89 -9.65 -16.34
C LEU A 751 10.40 -11.08 -16.60
N TYR A 752 10.96 -12.02 -15.85
CA TYR A 752 10.56 -13.42 -15.88
C TYR A 752 9.09 -13.61 -15.48
N ALA A 753 8.62 -12.90 -14.46
CA ALA A 753 7.24 -13.01 -13.98
C ALA A 753 6.22 -12.38 -14.95
N ILE A 754 6.55 -11.28 -15.63
CA ILE A 754 5.64 -10.64 -16.61
C ILE A 754 5.71 -11.24 -18.03
N GLY A 755 6.59 -12.22 -18.25
CA GLY A 755 6.76 -12.87 -19.55
C GLY A 755 7.57 -12.08 -20.58
N ALA A 756 8.22 -10.97 -20.18
CA ALA A 756 9.08 -10.14 -21.04
C ALA A 756 10.48 -10.76 -21.21
N LEU A 757 10.51 -12.01 -21.70
CA LEU A 757 11.72 -12.81 -21.80
C LEU A 757 12.69 -12.30 -22.87
N GLU A 758 12.19 -11.62 -23.89
CA GLU A 758 12.96 -11.03 -24.99
C GLU A 758 13.98 -9.97 -24.52
N ARG A 759 13.72 -9.33 -23.38
CA ARG A 759 14.61 -8.33 -22.78
C ARG A 759 15.75 -8.94 -21.97
N MET A 760 15.63 -10.22 -21.59
CA MET A 760 16.55 -10.89 -20.67
C MET A 760 17.98 -11.04 -21.19
N PRO A 761 18.21 -11.42 -22.46
CA PRO A 761 19.57 -11.70 -22.95
C PRO A 761 20.47 -10.47 -22.96
N ALA A 762 19.94 -9.31 -23.40
CA ALA A 762 20.70 -8.07 -23.41
C ALA A 762 21.08 -7.67 -21.97
N LEU A 763 20.10 -7.71 -21.06
CA LEU A 763 20.29 -7.38 -19.65
C LEU A 763 21.37 -8.24 -18.97
N LEU A 764 21.34 -9.56 -19.19
CA LEU A 764 22.28 -10.47 -18.55
C LEU A 764 23.68 -10.42 -19.19
N ARG A 765 23.80 -10.13 -20.49
CA ARG A 765 25.11 -9.95 -21.15
C ARG A 765 25.81 -8.69 -20.68
N GLU A 766 25.09 -7.57 -20.52
CA GLU A 766 25.66 -6.36 -19.91
C GLU A 766 26.16 -6.65 -18.48
N ALA A 767 25.42 -7.45 -17.70
CA ALA A 767 25.87 -7.85 -16.37
C ALA A 767 27.12 -8.75 -16.44
N GLU A 768 27.23 -9.64 -17.43
CA GLU A 768 28.40 -10.49 -17.65
C GLU A 768 29.65 -9.65 -17.93
N GLU A 769 29.54 -8.67 -18.84
CA GLU A 769 30.62 -7.73 -19.19
C GLU A 769 31.10 -6.94 -17.95
N ILE A 770 30.17 -6.43 -17.15
CA ILE A 770 30.52 -5.70 -15.92
C ILE A 770 31.20 -6.63 -14.90
N ALA A 771 30.71 -7.88 -14.75
CA ALA A 771 31.29 -8.84 -13.83
C ALA A 771 32.69 -9.28 -14.25
N GLU A 772 32.97 -9.32 -15.56
CA GLU A 772 34.30 -9.53 -16.13
C GLU A 772 35.25 -8.37 -15.84
N GLN A 773 34.79 -7.13 -16.02
CA GLN A 773 35.58 -5.93 -15.69
C GLN A 773 35.95 -5.87 -14.21
N LEU A 774 35.04 -6.30 -13.32
CA LEU A 774 35.29 -6.35 -11.87
C LEU A 774 36.18 -7.53 -11.45
N GLY A 775 36.35 -8.55 -12.29
CA GLY A 775 36.98 -9.80 -11.88
C GLY A 775 36.22 -10.50 -10.75
N ASP A 776 34.88 -10.43 -10.75
CA ASP A 776 34.01 -11.06 -9.74
C ASP A 776 33.51 -12.43 -10.24
N PRO A 777 34.22 -13.54 -9.96
CA PRO A 777 33.82 -14.85 -10.44
C PRO A 777 32.47 -15.28 -9.86
N ARG A 778 32.10 -14.85 -8.65
CA ARG A 778 30.83 -15.23 -8.01
C ARG A 778 29.65 -14.69 -8.80
N ARG A 779 29.65 -13.40 -9.13
CA ARG A 779 28.60 -12.79 -9.96
C ARG A 779 28.55 -13.37 -11.38
N ARG A 780 29.72 -13.61 -12.00
CA ARG A 780 29.80 -14.29 -13.30
C ARG A 780 29.16 -15.67 -13.30
N GLY A 781 29.34 -16.42 -12.21
CA GLY A 781 28.70 -17.72 -12.01
C GLY A 781 27.17 -17.63 -11.98
N TRP A 782 26.60 -16.71 -11.19
CA TRP A 782 25.14 -16.48 -11.15
C TRP A 782 24.57 -16.01 -12.49
N ILE A 783 25.27 -15.11 -13.19
CA ILE A 783 24.87 -14.62 -14.51
C ILE A 783 24.87 -15.77 -15.54
N SER A 784 25.93 -16.58 -15.55
CA SER A 784 26.04 -17.76 -16.43
C SER A 784 24.92 -18.76 -16.17
N MET A 785 24.59 -19.02 -14.91
CA MET A 785 23.47 -19.89 -14.54
C MET A 785 22.13 -19.35 -15.07
N HIS A 786 21.87 -18.05 -14.91
CA HIS A 786 20.62 -17.43 -15.37
C HIS A 786 20.50 -17.35 -16.90
N LEU A 787 21.59 -17.09 -17.62
CA LEU A 787 21.63 -17.19 -19.08
C LEU A 787 21.35 -18.62 -19.53
N GLY A 788 21.92 -19.60 -18.82
CA GLY A 788 21.67 -21.01 -19.07
C GLY A 788 20.19 -21.38 -18.90
N GLU A 789 19.56 -20.92 -17.82
CA GLU A 789 18.14 -21.15 -17.57
C GLU A 789 17.24 -20.50 -18.64
N TYR A 790 17.56 -19.28 -19.08
CA TYR A 790 16.86 -18.64 -20.20
C TYR A 790 16.96 -19.48 -21.50
N ASN A 791 18.17 -19.92 -21.84
CA ASN A 791 18.41 -20.73 -23.04
C ASN A 791 17.66 -22.07 -22.98
N ARG A 792 17.58 -22.70 -21.81
CA ARG A 792 16.81 -23.93 -21.60
C ARG A 792 15.32 -23.72 -21.87
N GLN A 793 14.75 -22.61 -21.39
CA GLN A 793 13.33 -22.33 -21.59
C GLN A 793 12.96 -21.98 -23.04
N THR A 794 13.89 -21.35 -23.76
CA THR A 794 13.72 -20.99 -25.17
C THR A 794 14.08 -22.13 -26.14
N GLY A 795 14.59 -23.25 -25.63
CA GLY A 795 14.86 -24.48 -26.40
C GLY A 795 16.30 -24.64 -26.91
N HIS A 796 17.23 -23.79 -26.47
CA HIS A 796 18.66 -23.83 -26.81
C HIS A 796 19.44 -24.68 -25.79
N PHE A 797 19.10 -25.97 -25.68
CA PHE A 797 19.57 -26.83 -24.57
C PHE A 797 21.09 -27.04 -24.51
N ARG A 798 21.79 -27.08 -25.66
CA ARG A 798 23.26 -27.22 -25.69
C ARG A 798 23.98 -25.98 -25.18
N GLU A 799 23.49 -24.80 -25.57
CA GLU A 799 24.02 -23.54 -25.07
C GLU A 799 23.72 -23.41 -23.57
N ALA A 800 22.52 -23.82 -23.15
CA ALA A 800 22.13 -23.88 -21.75
C ALA A 800 23.08 -24.76 -20.92
N SER A 801 23.36 -26.00 -21.33
CA SER A 801 24.24 -26.88 -20.58
C SER A 801 25.65 -26.31 -20.46
N ALA A 802 26.22 -25.77 -21.54
CA ALA A 802 27.57 -25.17 -21.51
C ALA A 802 27.65 -23.96 -20.56
N LEU A 803 26.63 -23.11 -20.55
CA LEU A 803 26.53 -21.97 -19.63
C LEU A 803 26.44 -22.41 -18.16
N ILE A 804 25.65 -23.43 -17.87
CA ILE A 804 25.45 -23.91 -16.49
C ILE A 804 26.66 -24.73 -16.02
N GLU A 805 27.35 -25.45 -16.91
CA GLU A 805 28.63 -26.12 -16.60
C GLU A 805 29.68 -25.09 -16.16
N ARG A 806 29.82 -23.95 -16.88
CA ARG A 806 30.68 -22.84 -16.44
C ARG A 806 30.31 -22.32 -15.04
N ALA A 807 29.01 -22.16 -14.78
CA ALA A 807 28.54 -21.74 -13.45
C ALA A 807 28.88 -22.76 -12.36
N HIS A 808 28.75 -24.06 -12.66
CA HIS A 808 29.07 -25.15 -11.75
C HIS A 808 30.58 -25.22 -11.43
N GLU A 809 31.45 -25.04 -12.43
CA GLU A 809 32.90 -24.97 -12.26
C GLU A 809 33.31 -23.80 -11.35
N ILE A 810 32.77 -22.61 -11.62
CA ILE A 810 32.95 -21.42 -10.80
C ILE A 810 32.51 -21.67 -9.37
N ALA A 811 31.31 -22.24 -9.18
CA ALA A 811 30.77 -22.53 -7.85
C ALA A 811 31.66 -23.50 -7.08
N THR A 812 32.19 -24.52 -7.77
CA THR A 812 33.09 -25.52 -7.19
C THR A 812 34.43 -24.89 -6.79
N THR A 813 35.00 -24.03 -7.61
CA THR A 813 36.25 -23.33 -7.30
C THR A 813 36.09 -22.36 -6.11
N LEU A 814 34.95 -21.69 -6.01
CA LEU A 814 34.67 -20.71 -4.95
C LEU A 814 34.14 -21.33 -3.65
N GLY A 815 33.69 -22.59 -3.68
CA GLY A 815 32.93 -23.19 -2.58
C GLY A 815 31.55 -22.55 -2.37
N ASP A 816 30.97 -21.92 -3.40
CA ASP A 816 29.61 -21.33 -3.35
C ASP A 816 28.57 -22.46 -3.45
N LEU A 817 28.23 -23.04 -2.30
CA LEU A 817 27.27 -24.14 -2.21
C LEU A 817 25.92 -23.79 -2.87
N PRO A 818 25.30 -22.62 -2.61
CA PRO A 818 24.04 -22.30 -3.26
C PRO A 818 24.09 -22.22 -4.78
N LEU A 819 25.13 -21.61 -5.36
CA LEU A 819 25.29 -21.59 -6.82
C LEU A 819 25.50 -23.00 -7.37
N ARG A 820 26.30 -23.82 -6.68
CA ARG A 820 26.59 -25.21 -7.09
C ARG A 820 25.31 -26.05 -7.17
N LEU A 821 24.47 -25.97 -6.15
CA LEU A 821 23.21 -26.72 -6.07
C LEU A 821 22.22 -26.26 -7.15
N ALA A 822 22.09 -24.94 -7.36
CA ALA A 822 21.28 -24.40 -8.44
C ALA A 822 21.77 -24.90 -9.82
N ALA A 823 23.10 -24.89 -10.04
CA ALA A 823 23.70 -25.36 -11.27
C ALA A 823 23.47 -26.87 -11.47
N ASP A 824 23.62 -27.70 -10.43
CA ASP A 824 23.33 -29.14 -10.50
C ASP A 824 21.87 -29.39 -10.93
N GLN A 825 20.90 -28.74 -10.30
CA GLN A 825 19.49 -28.92 -10.67
C GLN A 825 19.21 -28.53 -12.13
N TYR A 826 19.67 -27.36 -12.59
CA TYR A 826 19.42 -26.93 -13.98
C TYR A 826 20.21 -27.75 -15.01
N LEU A 827 21.39 -28.29 -14.65
CA LEU A 827 22.09 -29.29 -15.47
C LEU A 827 21.31 -30.60 -15.56
N GLY A 828 20.73 -31.06 -14.44
CA GLY A 828 19.80 -32.19 -14.42
C GLY A 828 18.68 -32.03 -15.45
N MET A 829 18.00 -30.88 -15.42
CA MET A 829 16.94 -30.56 -16.37
C MET A 829 17.43 -30.44 -17.83
N ALA A 830 18.59 -29.81 -18.05
CA ALA A 830 19.15 -29.61 -19.39
C ALA A 830 19.60 -30.94 -20.02
N PHE A 831 20.31 -31.80 -19.27
CA PHE A 831 20.73 -33.12 -19.74
C PHE A 831 19.55 -34.05 -19.97
N HIS A 832 18.50 -33.97 -19.15
CA HIS A 832 17.26 -34.69 -19.44
C HIS A 832 16.69 -34.27 -20.80
N ALA A 833 16.66 -32.97 -21.13
CA ALA A 833 16.15 -32.50 -22.42
C ALA A 833 17.03 -32.97 -23.61
N LEU A 834 18.35 -33.05 -23.41
CA LEU A 834 19.31 -33.55 -24.41
C LEU A 834 19.27 -35.08 -24.57
N GLY A 835 18.62 -35.80 -23.65
CA GLY A 835 18.54 -37.27 -23.63
C GLY A 835 19.70 -37.96 -22.89
N ASP A 836 20.54 -37.22 -22.17
CA ASP A 836 21.59 -37.79 -21.31
C ASP A 836 21.07 -38.02 -19.89
N TYR A 837 20.20 -39.02 -19.76
CA TYR A 837 19.46 -39.27 -18.53
C TYR A 837 20.33 -39.71 -17.36
N ARG A 838 21.48 -40.35 -17.63
CA ARG A 838 22.42 -40.76 -16.58
C ARG A 838 23.10 -39.55 -15.94
N ARG A 839 23.69 -38.66 -16.74
CA ARG A 839 24.25 -37.41 -16.21
C ARG A 839 23.18 -36.57 -15.55
N ALA A 840 21.97 -36.53 -16.12
CA ALA A 840 20.84 -35.84 -15.51
C ALA A 840 20.53 -36.38 -14.10
N ALA A 841 20.43 -37.70 -13.94
CA ALA A 841 20.19 -38.33 -12.64
C ALA A 841 21.31 -38.05 -11.63
N ASP A 842 22.58 -38.07 -12.05
CA ASP A 842 23.71 -37.78 -11.16
C ASP A 842 23.69 -36.34 -10.64
N HIS A 843 23.36 -35.38 -11.51
CA HIS A 843 23.19 -33.98 -11.14
C HIS A 843 22.01 -33.78 -10.18
N GLU A 844 20.85 -34.38 -10.45
CA GLU A 844 19.70 -34.28 -9.54
C GLU A 844 19.96 -34.95 -8.19
N ARG A 845 20.72 -36.05 -8.16
CA ARG A 845 21.14 -36.72 -6.92
C ARG A 845 22.02 -35.79 -6.08
N ARG A 846 23.00 -35.12 -6.68
CA ARG A 846 23.82 -34.09 -6.00
C ARG A 846 23.00 -32.88 -5.54
N ALA A 847 22.07 -32.41 -6.36
CA ALA A 847 21.19 -31.30 -5.99
C ALA A 847 20.31 -31.67 -4.76
N ALA A 848 19.95 -32.94 -4.62
CA ALA A 848 19.18 -33.46 -3.49
C ALA A 848 19.99 -33.70 -2.20
N GLU A 849 21.32 -33.55 -2.22
CA GLU A 849 22.22 -33.64 -1.05
C GLU A 849 22.21 -32.36 -0.18
N PHE A 850 21.25 -31.44 -0.40
CA PHE A 850 21.12 -30.19 0.35
C PHE A 850 21.14 -30.45 1.88
N PRO A 851 22.03 -29.79 2.67
CA PRO A 851 22.08 -29.96 4.12
C PRO A 851 20.76 -29.64 4.82
N ARG A 852 20.39 -30.38 5.86
CA ARG A 852 19.11 -30.15 6.59
C ARG A 852 19.07 -28.81 7.35
N GLU A 853 20.22 -28.19 7.62
CA GLU A 853 20.33 -26.93 8.36
C GLU A 853 20.50 -25.75 7.39
N GLU A 854 19.81 -24.63 7.65
CA GLU A 854 19.95 -23.39 6.88
C GLU A 854 21.39 -22.86 6.99
N PRO A 855 22.06 -22.57 5.86
CA PRO A 855 23.26 -21.76 5.91
C PRO A 855 22.91 -20.38 6.48
N ALA A 856 23.47 -20.05 7.64
CA ALA A 856 23.39 -18.71 8.19
C ALA A 856 24.10 -17.75 7.22
N ALA A 857 23.33 -16.80 6.68
CA ALA A 857 23.73 -15.68 5.82
C ALA A 857 24.10 -16.00 4.34
N GLY A 858 23.33 -15.39 3.43
CA GLY A 858 23.82 -14.97 2.10
C GLY A 858 23.46 -15.83 0.88
N GLY A 859 22.34 -15.49 0.23
CA GLY A 859 22.33 -15.37 -1.24
C GLY A 859 21.38 -16.25 -2.05
N PHE A 860 20.91 -17.39 -1.55
CA PHE A 860 19.99 -18.25 -2.33
C PHE A 860 18.66 -18.46 -1.62
N ARG A 861 17.68 -17.68 -2.05
CA ARG A 861 16.27 -18.04 -1.88
C ARG A 861 15.80 -18.55 -3.24
N PRO A 862 15.66 -19.87 -3.45
CA PRO A 862 15.03 -20.36 -4.67
C PRO A 862 13.60 -19.82 -4.69
N THR A 863 13.37 -18.83 -5.56
CA THR A 863 12.16 -18.00 -5.56
C THR A 863 10.87 -18.80 -5.74
N GLN A 864 10.96 -20.01 -6.31
CA GLN A 864 9.83 -20.91 -6.55
C GLN A 864 9.66 -22.00 -5.48
N THR A 865 10.72 -22.41 -4.77
CA THR A 865 10.64 -23.52 -3.80
C THR A 865 10.67 -23.05 -2.34
N GLY A 866 11.07 -21.81 -2.08
CA GLY A 866 10.96 -21.12 -0.78
C GLY A 866 11.91 -21.61 0.31
N THR A 867 12.21 -22.93 0.34
CA THR A 867 12.99 -23.59 1.39
C THR A 867 14.00 -24.61 0.82
N PRO A 868 15.08 -24.93 1.55
CA PRO A 868 15.97 -26.05 1.27
C PRO A 868 15.25 -27.40 1.04
N ALA A 869 14.29 -27.71 1.91
CA ALA A 869 13.51 -28.94 1.80
C ALA A 869 12.65 -28.96 0.53
N GLY A 870 12.09 -27.80 0.14
CA GLY A 870 11.31 -27.67 -1.08
C GLY A 870 12.16 -27.82 -2.33
N PHE A 871 13.39 -27.27 -2.29
CA PHE A 871 14.38 -27.47 -3.34
C PHE A 871 14.72 -28.97 -3.51
N ARG A 872 14.99 -29.65 -2.39
CA ARG A 872 15.28 -31.09 -2.36
C ARG A 872 14.11 -31.92 -2.91
N ALA A 873 12.87 -31.63 -2.50
CA ALA A 873 11.68 -32.32 -3.01
C ALA A 873 11.55 -32.20 -4.53
N VAL A 874 11.81 -31.00 -5.09
CA VAL A 874 11.79 -30.78 -6.54
C VAL A 874 12.88 -31.61 -7.23
N SER A 875 14.13 -31.57 -6.76
CA SER A 875 15.23 -32.35 -7.36
C SER A 875 14.97 -33.85 -7.31
N LEU A 876 14.39 -34.37 -6.22
CA LEU A 876 14.00 -35.79 -6.12
C LEU A 876 12.88 -36.14 -7.10
N GLY A 877 11.91 -35.24 -7.32
CA GLY A 877 10.89 -35.42 -8.35
C GLY A 877 11.47 -35.48 -9.77
N TRP A 878 12.47 -34.64 -10.07
CA TRP A 878 13.22 -34.70 -11.33
C TRP A 878 14.07 -35.95 -11.46
N LEU A 879 14.73 -36.38 -10.38
CA LEU A 879 15.49 -37.63 -10.33
C LEU A 879 14.59 -38.83 -10.64
N ALA A 880 13.39 -38.91 -10.06
CA ALA A 880 12.41 -39.96 -10.37
C ALA A 880 12.09 -39.98 -11.88
N ARG A 881 12.00 -38.81 -12.53
CA ARG A 881 11.78 -38.69 -13.98
C ARG A 881 12.96 -39.22 -14.79
N CYS A 882 14.20 -38.85 -14.43
CA CYS A 882 15.41 -39.37 -15.07
C CYS A 882 15.51 -40.90 -14.94
N LEU A 883 15.23 -41.43 -13.75
CA LEU A 883 15.24 -42.87 -13.46
C LEU A 883 14.17 -43.63 -14.25
N ALA A 884 13.00 -43.01 -14.47
CA ALA A 884 11.95 -43.58 -15.31
C ALA A 884 12.42 -43.80 -16.76
N GLU A 885 13.15 -42.84 -17.34
CA GLU A 885 13.64 -42.93 -18.73
C GLU A 885 14.65 -44.07 -18.93
N ILE A 886 15.49 -44.33 -17.93
CA ILE A 886 16.48 -45.42 -17.98
C ILE A 886 15.95 -46.77 -17.46
N GLY A 887 14.75 -46.79 -16.87
CA GLY A 887 14.09 -48.01 -16.39
C GLY A 887 14.46 -48.44 -14.97
N GLU A 888 15.08 -47.57 -14.17
CA GLU A 888 15.42 -47.84 -12.76
C GLU A 888 14.22 -47.51 -11.85
N PHE A 889 13.10 -48.22 -12.08
CA PHE A 889 11.80 -47.87 -11.48
C PHE A 889 11.74 -48.00 -9.97
N GLU A 890 12.41 -48.98 -9.36
CA GLU A 890 12.34 -49.21 -7.92
C GLU A 890 13.06 -48.09 -7.15
N GLU A 891 14.24 -47.66 -7.61
CA GLU A 891 14.90 -46.48 -7.07
C GLU A 891 14.03 -45.23 -7.28
N GLY A 892 13.51 -45.04 -8.51
CA GLY A 892 12.68 -43.87 -8.83
C GLY A 892 11.39 -43.77 -8.00
N ILE A 893 10.76 -44.90 -7.65
CA ILE A 893 9.59 -44.93 -6.76
C ILE A 893 9.98 -44.55 -5.33
N ALA A 894 11.10 -45.08 -4.81
CA ALA A 894 11.58 -44.74 -3.49
C ALA A 894 11.89 -43.23 -3.39
N THR A 895 12.61 -42.69 -4.37
CA THR A 895 12.93 -41.27 -4.51
C THR A 895 11.67 -40.41 -4.64
N GLY A 896 10.72 -40.78 -5.51
CA GLY A 896 9.48 -40.03 -5.71
C GLY A 896 8.57 -40.01 -4.47
N ARG A 897 8.50 -41.12 -3.71
CA ARG A 897 7.79 -41.15 -2.43
C ARG A 897 8.44 -40.27 -1.37
N GLU A 898 9.76 -40.22 -1.33
CA GLU A 898 10.47 -39.25 -0.48
C GLU A 898 10.19 -37.81 -0.91
N ALA A 899 10.17 -37.52 -2.21
CA ALA A 899 9.83 -36.19 -2.72
C ALA A 899 8.44 -35.75 -2.26
N ILE A 900 7.43 -36.63 -2.37
CA ILE A 900 6.06 -36.37 -1.92
C ILE A 900 6.01 -36.14 -0.42
N ARG A 901 6.65 -37.00 0.39
CA ARG A 901 6.70 -36.85 1.85
C ARG A 901 7.29 -35.51 2.26
N LEU A 902 8.42 -35.12 1.66
CA LEU A 902 9.03 -33.81 1.91
C LEU A 902 8.09 -32.69 1.48
N ALA A 903 7.47 -32.79 0.30
CA ALA A 903 6.55 -31.76 -0.17
C ALA A 903 5.31 -31.60 0.72
N GLU A 904 4.78 -32.70 1.26
CA GLU A 904 3.67 -32.73 2.22
C GLU A 904 4.07 -32.12 3.57
N GLU A 905 5.29 -32.41 4.06
CA GLU A 905 5.84 -31.78 5.28
C GLU A 905 5.96 -30.25 5.16
N ILE A 906 6.33 -29.75 3.97
CA ILE A 906 6.52 -28.31 3.73
C ILE A 906 5.20 -27.61 3.41
N GLY A 907 4.19 -28.33 2.89
CA GLY A 907 2.89 -27.77 2.53
C GLY A 907 2.92 -26.77 1.36
N ARG A 908 3.98 -26.77 0.53
CA ARG A 908 4.17 -25.83 -0.59
C ARG A 908 3.60 -26.40 -1.90
N PRO A 909 2.66 -25.70 -2.57
CA PRO A 909 2.03 -26.22 -3.79
C PRO A 909 3.00 -26.53 -4.93
N TYR A 910 4.04 -25.71 -5.12
CA TYR A 910 5.02 -25.94 -6.18
C TYR A 910 5.79 -27.26 -6.00
N ALA A 911 6.29 -27.51 -4.79
CA ALA A 911 7.01 -28.74 -4.47
C ALA A 911 6.10 -29.97 -4.57
N ALA A 912 4.85 -29.86 -4.06
CA ALA A 912 3.87 -30.94 -4.13
C ALA A 912 3.52 -31.31 -5.57
N VAL A 913 3.20 -30.32 -6.41
CA VAL A 913 2.91 -30.54 -7.83
C VAL A 913 4.12 -31.15 -8.54
N SER A 914 5.34 -30.67 -8.28
CA SER A 914 6.55 -31.21 -8.90
C SER A 914 6.81 -32.66 -8.48
N ALA A 915 6.62 -33.01 -7.21
CA ALA A 915 6.83 -34.36 -6.70
C ALA A 915 5.78 -35.35 -7.26
N ASP A 916 4.50 -34.96 -7.23
CA ASP A 916 3.39 -35.75 -7.77
C ASP A 916 3.53 -35.97 -9.26
N TRP A 917 3.91 -34.92 -10.00
CA TRP A 917 4.19 -35.01 -11.42
C TRP A 917 5.35 -35.96 -11.71
N GLY A 918 6.46 -35.86 -10.97
CA GLY A 918 7.63 -36.72 -11.15
C GLY A 918 7.32 -38.20 -10.95
N LEU A 919 6.67 -38.56 -9.83
CA LEU A 919 6.31 -39.94 -9.54
C LEU A 919 5.16 -40.44 -10.43
N GLY A 920 4.15 -39.62 -10.69
CA GLY A 920 3.05 -39.94 -11.59
C GLY A 920 3.53 -40.21 -13.02
N TYR A 921 4.48 -39.42 -13.53
CA TYR A 921 5.14 -39.67 -14.80
C TYR A 921 5.86 -41.03 -14.82
N LEU A 922 6.63 -41.35 -13.78
CA LEU A 922 7.32 -42.63 -13.67
C LEU A 922 6.35 -43.81 -13.74
N TYR A 923 5.24 -43.75 -13.00
CA TYR A 923 4.21 -44.79 -13.05
C TYR A 923 3.61 -44.92 -14.44
N GLY A 924 3.38 -43.80 -15.14
CA GLY A 924 2.92 -43.79 -16.53
C GLY A 924 3.89 -44.51 -17.48
N VAL A 925 5.20 -44.25 -17.37
CA VAL A 925 6.23 -44.93 -18.19
C VAL A 925 6.27 -46.43 -17.89
N ARG A 926 6.21 -46.82 -16.60
CA ARG A 926 6.16 -48.23 -16.17
C ARG A 926 4.88 -48.94 -16.66
N GLY A 927 3.80 -48.19 -16.86
CA GLY A 927 2.48 -48.69 -17.24
C GLY A 927 1.55 -49.00 -16.05
N ASP A 928 1.84 -48.47 -14.87
CA ASP A 928 0.95 -48.49 -13.71
C ASP A 928 -0.01 -47.28 -13.77
N LEU A 929 -1.01 -47.39 -14.65
CA LEU A 929 -1.84 -46.24 -15.05
C LEU A 929 -2.76 -45.75 -13.91
N ASP A 930 -3.20 -46.64 -13.02
CA ASP A 930 -4.02 -46.26 -11.86
C ASP A 930 -3.22 -45.41 -10.87
N SER A 931 -2.00 -45.84 -10.53
CA SER A 931 -1.12 -45.04 -9.66
C SER A 931 -0.69 -43.73 -10.32
N ALA A 932 -0.46 -43.74 -11.64
CA ALA A 932 -0.13 -42.55 -12.40
C ALA A 932 -1.26 -41.50 -12.36
N THR A 933 -2.49 -41.91 -12.70
CA THR A 933 -3.64 -40.99 -12.76
C THR A 933 -3.99 -40.41 -11.40
N LEU A 934 -3.95 -41.21 -10.32
CA LEU A 934 -4.19 -40.73 -8.95
C LEU A 934 -3.29 -39.54 -8.58
N LEU A 935 -1.99 -39.66 -8.82
CA LEU A 935 -1.02 -38.59 -8.52
C LEU A 935 -1.15 -37.41 -9.47
N LEU A 936 -1.36 -37.66 -10.76
CA LEU A 936 -1.43 -36.60 -11.77
C LEU A 936 -2.72 -35.77 -11.69
N GLU A 937 -3.84 -36.37 -11.30
CA GLU A 937 -5.09 -35.64 -10.99
C GLU A 937 -4.93 -34.76 -9.75
N ARG A 938 -4.26 -35.28 -8.70
CA ARG A 938 -3.88 -34.51 -7.51
C ARG A 938 -3.00 -33.32 -7.87
N ALA A 939 -1.97 -33.55 -8.69
CA ALA A 939 -1.09 -32.49 -9.21
C ALA A 939 -1.85 -31.46 -10.06
N LEU A 940 -2.79 -31.88 -10.89
CA LEU A 940 -3.57 -30.99 -11.76
C LEU A 940 -4.46 -30.07 -10.93
N ALA A 941 -5.17 -30.62 -9.95
CA ALA A 941 -6.01 -29.87 -9.04
C ALA A 941 -5.18 -28.84 -8.25
N ALA A 942 -4.03 -29.26 -7.71
CA ALA A 942 -3.13 -28.37 -6.99
C ALA A 942 -2.54 -27.28 -7.91
N ALA A 943 -2.11 -27.61 -9.13
CA ALA A 943 -1.55 -26.65 -10.08
C ALA A 943 -2.58 -25.58 -10.51
N ARG A 944 -3.82 -25.98 -10.82
CA ARG A 944 -4.91 -25.04 -11.15
C ARG A 944 -5.33 -24.22 -9.92
N GLY A 945 -5.44 -24.85 -8.76
CA GLY A 945 -5.76 -24.20 -7.50
C GLY A 945 -4.74 -23.12 -7.11
N ALA A 946 -3.45 -23.41 -7.30
CA ALA A 946 -2.36 -22.50 -6.98
C ALA A 946 -1.96 -21.54 -8.12
N GLY A 947 -2.53 -21.67 -9.32
CA GLY A 947 -2.20 -20.82 -10.47
C GLY A 947 -0.78 -21.06 -11.02
N LEU A 948 -0.28 -22.29 -10.97
CA LEU A 948 1.09 -22.65 -11.38
C LEU A 948 1.19 -22.84 -12.90
N THR A 949 0.98 -21.77 -13.66
CA THR A 949 0.86 -21.76 -15.13
C THR A 949 2.05 -22.39 -15.85
N ARG A 950 3.25 -22.37 -15.26
CA ARG A 950 4.46 -22.97 -15.86
C ARG A 950 4.63 -24.47 -15.64
N LEU A 951 4.13 -25.01 -14.52
CA LEU A 951 4.14 -26.47 -14.27
C LEU A 951 2.93 -27.16 -14.90
N LEU A 952 1.82 -26.43 -15.07
CA LEU A 952 0.56 -26.95 -15.57
C LEU A 952 0.70 -27.73 -16.91
N PRO A 953 1.43 -27.25 -17.95
CA PRO A 953 1.60 -28.01 -19.19
C PRO A 953 2.23 -29.39 -18.98
N GLN A 954 3.15 -29.52 -18.02
CA GLN A 954 3.84 -30.78 -17.75
C GLN A 954 2.91 -31.82 -17.11
N VAL A 955 2.06 -31.37 -16.19
CA VAL A 955 1.05 -32.19 -15.54
C VAL A 955 0.00 -32.64 -16.54
N LEU A 956 -0.55 -31.70 -17.33
CA LEU A 956 -1.53 -31.97 -18.38
C LEU A 956 -1.01 -33.00 -19.39
N ARG A 957 0.24 -32.87 -19.81
CA ARG A 957 0.89 -33.79 -20.74
C ARG A 957 0.99 -35.21 -20.19
N ALA A 958 1.46 -35.35 -18.95
CA ALA A 958 1.59 -36.66 -18.31
C ALA A 958 0.21 -37.31 -18.08
N LEU A 959 -0.77 -36.54 -17.58
CA LEU A 959 -2.13 -37.04 -17.34
C LEU A 959 -2.83 -37.41 -18.65
N GLY A 960 -2.71 -36.57 -19.68
CA GLY A 960 -3.32 -36.81 -20.98
C GLY A 960 -2.80 -38.08 -21.64
N SER A 961 -1.49 -38.36 -21.50
CA SER A 961 -0.89 -39.63 -21.93
C SER A 961 -1.46 -40.83 -21.17
N ALA A 962 -1.54 -40.75 -19.83
CA ALA A 962 -2.08 -41.82 -19.00
C ALA A 962 -3.55 -42.13 -19.35
N TYR A 963 -4.40 -41.09 -19.49
CA TYR A 963 -5.79 -41.25 -19.92
C TYR A 963 -5.91 -41.88 -21.30
N ALA A 964 -5.09 -41.47 -22.27
CA ALA A 964 -5.09 -42.07 -23.60
C ALA A 964 -4.75 -43.57 -23.54
N LEU A 965 -3.75 -43.97 -22.75
CA LEU A 965 -3.37 -45.37 -22.57
C LEU A 965 -4.44 -46.21 -21.85
N MET A 966 -5.24 -45.61 -20.98
CA MET A 966 -6.39 -46.25 -20.32
C MET A 966 -7.63 -46.39 -21.24
N GLY A 967 -7.57 -45.87 -22.46
CA GLY A 967 -8.70 -45.87 -23.40
C GLY A 967 -9.62 -44.65 -23.29
N ARG A 968 -9.36 -43.72 -22.36
CA ARG A 968 -10.03 -42.40 -22.26
C ARG A 968 -9.44 -41.42 -23.27
N VAL A 969 -9.41 -41.81 -24.55
CA VAL A 969 -8.61 -41.14 -25.59
C VAL A 969 -9.07 -39.71 -25.83
N ALA A 970 -10.37 -39.43 -25.87
CA ALA A 970 -10.88 -38.08 -26.08
C ALA A 970 -10.46 -37.10 -24.97
N GLU A 971 -10.56 -37.52 -23.70
CA GLU A 971 -10.13 -36.73 -22.56
C GLU A 971 -8.61 -36.52 -22.58
N GLY A 972 -7.84 -37.57 -22.89
CA GLY A 972 -6.39 -37.49 -23.02
C GLY A 972 -5.93 -36.52 -24.10
N THR A 973 -6.54 -36.58 -25.29
CA THR A 973 -6.25 -35.66 -26.41
C THR A 973 -6.56 -34.20 -26.03
N ALA A 974 -7.67 -33.94 -25.34
CA ALA A 974 -8.03 -32.60 -24.91
C ALA A 974 -6.99 -31.99 -23.97
N LEU A 975 -6.51 -32.76 -22.98
CA LEU A 975 -5.46 -32.32 -22.05
C LEU A 975 -4.12 -32.06 -22.77
N LEU A 976 -3.75 -32.88 -23.75
CA LEU A 976 -2.53 -32.70 -24.53
C LEU A 976 -2.59 -31.45 -25.43
N GLN A 977 -3.76 -31.16 -26.01
CA GLN A 977 -3.99 -29.93 -26.78
C GLN A 977 -3.95 -28.68 -25.88
N GLU A 978 -4.56 -28.75 -24.69
CA GLU A 978 -4.48 -27.69 -23.67
C GLU A 978 -3.03 -27.42 -23.27
N ALA A 979 -2.22 -28.48 -23.05
CA ALA A 979 -0.81 -28.34 -22.71
C ALA A 979 0.00 -27.60 -23.79
N LEU A 980 -0.25 -27.90 -25.07
CA LEU A 980 0.41 -27.24 -26.21
C LEU A 980 0.00 -25.77 -26.32
N ALA A 981 -1.31 -25.49 -26.30
CA ALA A 981 -1.83 -24.13 -26.40
C ALA A 981 -1.33 -23.24 -25.25
N LEU A 982 -1.30 -23.78 -24.03
CA LEU A 982 -0.78 -23.08 -22.87
C LEU A 982 0.73 -22.80 -23.04
N SER A 983 1.52 -23.79 -23.45
CA SER A 983 2.96 -23.62 -23.69
C SER A 983 3.26 -22.55 -24.75
N GLU A 984 2.48 -22.50 -25.82
CA GLU A 984 2.59 -21.47 -26.87
C GLU A 984 2.28 -20.08 -26.32
N SER A 985 1.21 -19.94 -25.53
CA SER A 985 0.78 -18.65 -24.96
C SER A 985 1.79 -18.03 -23.99
N ILE A 986 2.59 -18.85 -23.31
CA ILE A 986 3.61 -18.42 -22.34
C ILE A 986 5.04 -18.52 -22.90
N HIS A 987 5.18 -18.77 -24.20
CA HIS A 987 6.45 -18.92 -24.93
C HIS A 987 7.42 -19.96 -24.33
N LEU A 988 6.88 -21.02 -23.72
CA LEU A 988 7.67 -22.11 -23.15
C LEU A 988 7.95 -23.19 -24.22
N ARG A 989 9.22 -23.37 -24.60
CA ARG A 989 9.62 -24.30 -25.67
C ARG A 989 10.13 -25.65 -25.16
N VAL A 990 10.25 -25.83 -23.84
CA VAL A 990 10.95 -26.97 -23.21
C VAL A 990 10.35 -28.35 -23.52
N ALA A 991 9.02 -28.44 -23.71
CA ALA A 991 8.31 -29.72 -23.84
C ALA A 991 7.45 -29.81 -25.12
N GLU A 992 7.69 -28.93 -26.09
CA GLU A 992 6.87 -28.85 -27.31
C GLU A 992 6.99 -30.13 -28.16
N SER A 993 8.22 -30.64 -28.35
CA SER A 993 8.52 -31.90 -29.06
C SER A 993 7.85 -33.11 -28.39
N SER A 994 8.06 -33.30 -27.09
CA SER A 994 7.48 -34.43 -26.33
C SER A 994 5.95 -34.35 -26.24
N SER A 995 5.36 -33.15 -26.18
CA SER A 995 3.91 -32.98 -26.24
C SER A 995 3.33 -33.43 -27.57
N LEU A 996 4.01 -33.12 -28.68
CA LEU A 996 3.60 -33.57 -30.02
C LEU A 996 3.73 -35.08 -30.19
N VAL A 997 4.77 -35.71 -29.62
CA VAL A 997 4.88 -37.18 -29.60
C VAL A 997 3.67 -37.80 -28.89
N LEU A 998 3.35 -37.34 -27.68
CA LEU A 998 2.24 -37.89 -26.90
C LEU A 998 0.88 -37.61 -27.53
N LEU A 999 0.70 -36.44 -28.14
CA LEU A 999 -0.50 -36.13 -28.92
C LEU A 999 -0.63 -37.06 -30.13
N GLY A 1000 0.47 -37.34 -30.83
CA GLY A 1000 0.50 -38.30 -31.92
C GLY A 1000 0.18 -39.73 -31.47
N GLU A 1001 0.69 -40.16 -30.30
CA GLU A 1001 0.31 -41.45 -29.69
C GLU A 1001 -1.20 -41.51 -29.39
N ALA A 1002 -1.78 -40.44 -28.84
CA ALA A 1002 -3.22 -40.38 -28.58
C ALA A 1002 -4.05 -40.41 -29.87
N HIS A 1003 -3.63 -39.69 -30.92
CA HIS A 1003 -4.28 -39.76 -32.24
C HIS A 1003 -4.21 -41.16 -32.85
N LEU A 1004 -3.08 -41.85 -32.71
CA LEU A 1004 -2.92 -43.22 -33.19
C LEU A 1004 -3.84 -44.20 -32.45
N LEU A 1005 -4.02 -44.03 -31.14
CA LEU A 1005 -4.97 -44.79 -30.33
C LEU A 1005 -6.43 -44.49 -30.71
N ALA A 1006 -6.72 -43.28 -31.21
CA ALA A 1006 -8.02 -42.89 -31.74
C ALA A 1006 -8.24 -43.31 -33.21
N GLU A 1007 -7.32 -44.09 -33.80
CA GLU A 1007 -7.31 -44.46 -35.23
C GLU A 1007 -7.24 -43.27 -36.21
N ARG A 1008 -6.84 -42.08 -35.73
CA ARG A 1008 -6.63 -40.87 -36.53
C ARG A 1008 -5.21 -40.82 -37.07
N VAL A 1009 -4.90 -41.74 -37.99
CA VAL A 1009 -3.55 -42.00 -38.51
C VAL A 1009 -2.90 -40.75 -39.13
N GLN A 1010 -3.67 -39.95 -39.88
CA GLN A 1010 -3.12 -38.75 -40.55
C GLN A 1010 -2.72 -37.66 -39.54
N GLU A 1011 -3.56 -37.41 -38.53
CA GLU A 1011 -3.24 -36.47 -37.44
C GLU A 1011 -2.02 -36.96 -36.67
N ALA A 1012 -1.93 -38.26 -36.37
CA ALA A 1012 -0.77 -38.86 -35.71
C ALA A 1012 0.52 -38.65 -36.52
N HIS A 1013 0.48 -38.84 -37.84
CA HIS A 1013 1.63 -38.65 -38.73
C HIS A 1013 2.13 -37.20 -38.74
N VAL A 1014 1.20 -36.24 -38.82
CA VAL A 1014 1.52 -34.80 -38.78
C VAL A 1014 2.21 -34.45 -37.47
N SER A 1015 1.65 -34.88 -36.33
CA SER A 1015 2.24 -34.64 -35.01
C SER A 1015 3.62 -35.28 -34.86
N ALA A 1016 3.78 -36.54 -35.27
CA ALA A 1016 5.04 -37.27 -35.16
C ALA A 1016 6.16 -36.68 -36.04
N THR A 1017 5.83 -36.26 -37.27
CA THR A 1017 6.81 -35.65 -38.18
C THR A 1017 7.26 -34.28 -37.68
N ARG A 1018 6.32 -33.47 -37.18
CA ARG A 1018 6.65 -32.17 -36.56
C ARG A 1018 7.50 -32.36 -35.31
N ALA A 1019 7.18 -33.34 -34.47
CA ALA A 1019 7.98 -33.69 -33.29
C ALA A 1019 9.42 -34.08 -33.67
N LEU A 1020 9.59 -34.93 -34.67
CA LEU A 1020 10.91 -35.40 -35.14
C LEU A 1020 11.78 -34.24 -35.66
N ALA A 1021 11.22 -33.37 -36.50
CA ALA A 1021 11.93 -32.22 -37.05
C ALA A 1021 12.41 -31.28 -35.93
N MET A 1022 11.55 -31.04 -34.95
CA MET A 1022 11.87 -30.21 -33.79
C MET A 1022 12.93 -30.83 -32.88
N ALA A 1023 12.79 -32.11 -32.56
CA ALA A 1023 13.73 -32.83 -31.70
C ALA A 1023 15.15 -32.81 -32.30
N ARG A 1024 15.27 -33.06 -33.62
CA ARG A 1024 16.54 -32.96 -34.35
C ARG A 1024 17.12 -31.55 -34.33
N GLY A 1025 16.28 -30.54 -34.63
CA GLY A 1025 16.70 -29.14 -34.66
C GLY A 1025 17.21 -28.62 -33.31
N ARG A 1026 16.67 -29.13 -32.21
CA ARG A 1026 17.05 -28.72 -30.83
C ARG A 1026 18.00 -29.69 -30.13
N GLY A 1027 18.35 -30.81 -30.77
CA GLY A 1027 19.23 -31.83 -30.20
C GLY A 1027 18.60 -32.64 -29.06
N GLN A 1028 17.27 -32.75 -29.02
CA GLN A 1028 16.53 -33.51 -28.00
C GLN A 1028 16.48 -34.99 -28.38
N ARG A 1029 17.59 -35.72 -28.13
CA ARG A 1029 17.78 -37.07 -28.69
C ARG A 1029 16.78 -38.10 -28.16
N GLY A 1030 16.31 -37.93 -26.93
CA GLY A 1030 15.27 -38.79 -26.36
C GLY A 1030 13.93 -38.66 -27.09
N ASP A 1031 13.49 -37.42 -27.32
CA ASP A 1031 12.27 -37.14 -28.08
C ASP A 1031 12.39 -37.57 -29.54
N GLU A 1032 13.58 -37.48 -30.14
CA GLU A 1032 13.86 -38.02 -31.47
C GLU A 1032 13.62 -39.53 -31.51
N ALA A 1033 14.13 -40.29 -30.53
CA ALA A 1033 13.91 -41.73 -30.45
C ALA A 1033 12.41 -42.07 -30.29
N CYS A 1034 11.69 -41.33 -29.46
CA CYS A 1034 10.25 -41.52 -29.27
C CYS A 1034 9.44 -41.20 -30.55
N ALA A 1035 9.80 -40.13 -31.27
CA ALA A 1035 9.15 -39.76 -32.52
C ALA A 1035 9.41 -40.77 -33.64
N LEU A 1036 10.64 -41.29 -33.76
CA LEU A 1036 10.98 -42.36 -34.71
C LEU A 1036 10.19 -43.65 -34.43
N ARG A 1037 10.06 -44.03 -33.14
CA ARG A 1037 9.24 -45.17 -32.73
C ARG A 1037 7.78 -44.96 -33.14
N LEU A 1038 7.22 -43.79 -32.86
CA LEU A 1038 5.84 -43.46 -33.20
C LEU A 1038 5.60 -43.48 -34.72
N LEU A 1039 6.51 -42.93 -35.54
CA LEU A 1039 6.42 -43.02 -37.00
C LEU A 1039 6.40 -44.48 -37.49
N GLY A 1040 7.22 -45.33 -36.86
CA GLY A 1040 7.19 -46.76 -37.06
C GLY A 1040 5.83 -47.40 -36.77
N ASP A 1041 5.26 -47.11 -35.60
CA ASP A 1041 3.94 -47.62 -35.21
C ASP A 1041 2.81 -47.12 -36.13
N ILE A 1042 2.90 -45.88 -36.60
CA ILE A 1042 1.96 -45.28 -37.55
C ILE A 1042 2.01 -46.04 -38.87
N ALA A 1043 3.21 -46.33 -39.39
CA ALA A 1043 3.40 -47.08 -40.63
C ALA A 1043 2.88 -48.53 -40.56
N LEU A 1044 2.63 -49.08 -39.36
CA LEU A 1044 2.01 -50.40 -39.19
C LEU A 1044 0.48 -50.40 -39.30
N ARG A 1045 -0.18 -49.24 -39.41
CA ARG A 1045 -1.66 -49.14 -39.55
C ARG A 1045 -2.11 -49.17 -41.01
N GLY A 1046 -3.34 -49.65 -41.25
CA GLY A 1046 -3.96 -49.66 -42.58
C GLY A 1046 -3.13 -50.42 -43.62
N ASP A 1047 -3.02 -49.89 -44.84
CA ASP A 1047 -2.17 -50.38 -45.95
C ASP A 1047 -0.71 -49.90 -45.86
N GLY A 1048 -0.25 -49.48 -44.67
CA GLY A 1048 1.09 -48.94 -44.46
C GLY A 1048 2.26 -49.88 -44.84
N ASP A 1049 3.39 -49.25 -45.13
CA ASP A 1049 4.61 -49.89 -45.61
C ASP A 1049 5.41 -50.53 -44.45
N ALA A 1050 5.50 -51.86 -44.46
CA ALA A 1050 6.21 -52.62 -43.44
C ALA A 1050 7.72 -52.38 -43.44
N GLU A 1051 8.31 -52.05 -44.59
CA GLU A 1051 9.74 -51.74 -44.71
C GLU A 1051 10.05 -50.37 -44.10
N ALA A 1052 9.22 -49.37 -44.42
CA ALA A 1052 9.32 -48.04 -43.79
C ALA A 1052 9.10 -48.08 -42.27
N ALA A 1053 8.18 -48.93 -41.80
CA ALA A 1053 7.96 -49.19 -40.38
C ALA A 1053 9.22 -49.78 -39.71
N GLU A 1054 9.78 -50.84 -40.30
CA GLU A 1054 10.99 -51.49 -39.79
C GLU A 1054 12.19 -50.53 -39.75
N GLN A 1055 12.38 -49.72 -40.81
CA GLN A 1055 13.45 -48.73 -40.87
C GLN A 1055 13.36 -47.71 -39.72
N SER A 1056 12.16 -47.13 -39.52
CA SER A 1056 11.94 -46.13 -38.47
C SER A 1056 12.13 -46.72 -37.07
N LEU A 1057 11.63 -47.94 -36.83
CA LEU A 1057 11.76 -48.63 -35.55
C LEU A 1057 13.21 -49.07 -35.27
N ARG A 1058 13.98 -49.50 -36.26
CA ARG A 1058 15.42 -49.81 -36.09
C ARG A 1058 16.21 -48.56 -35.71
N ALA A 1059 15.96 -47.43 -36.38
CA ALA A 1059 16.58 -46.16 -36.03
C ALA A 1059 16.21 -45.73 -34.59
N ALA A 1060 14.95 -45.89 -34.20
CA ALA A 1060 14.52 -45.66 -32.82
C ALA A 1060 15.22 -46.60 -31.82
N LEU A 1061 15.37 -47.89 -32.15
CA LEU A 1061 16.01 -48.89 -31.29
C LEU A 1061 17.49 -48.57 -31.08
N GLU A 1062 18.21 -48.24 -32.15
CA GLU A 1062 19.63 -47.87 -32.09
C GLU A 1062 19.82 -46.65 -31.20
N LEU A 1063 19.04 -45.59 -31.43
CA LEU A 1063 19.12 -44.36 -30.65
C LEU A 1063 18.72 -44.57 -29.19
N ALA A 1064 17.59 -45.24 -28.93
CA ALA A 1064 17.14 -45.54 -27.57
C ALA A 1064 18.16 -46.39 -26.79
N SER A 1065 18.80 -47.36 -27.46
CA SER A 1065 19.85 -48.19 -26.86
C SER A 1065 21.08 -47.36 -26.51
N ALA A 1066 21.52 -46.48 -27.42
CA ALA A 1066 22.65 -45.58 -27.19
C ALA A 1066 22.42 -44.61 -26.02
N LEU A 1067 21.17 -44.18 -25.81
CA LEU A 1067 20.77 -43.31 -24.70
C LEU A 1067 20.45 -44.07 -23.40
N GLY A 1068 20.47 -45.41 -23.43
CA GLY A 1068 20.13 -46.25 -22.28
C GLY A 1068 18.65 -46.25 -21.89
N MET A 1069 17.75 -45.92 -22.82
CA MET A 1069 16.30 -45.83 -22.57
C MET A 1069 15.64 -47.22 -22.55
N ARG A 1070 15.90 -48.04 -21.52
CA ARG A 1070 15.45 -49.45 -21.45
C ARG A 1070 13.94 -49.62 -21.68
N PRO A 1071 13.03 -48.79 -21.10
CA PRO A 1071 11.60 -48.91 -21.37
C PRO A 1071 11.23 -48.64 -22.82
N LEU A 1072 11.88 -47.64 -23.45
CA LEU A 1072 11.65 -47.34 -24.87
C LEU A 1072 12.19 -48.45 -25.77
N VAL A 1073 13.38 -49.01 -25.46
CA VAL A 1073 13.94 -50.17 -26.16
C VAL A 1073 12.94 -51.33 -26.16
N ALA A 1074 12.34 -51.65 -25.01
CA ALA A 1074 11.33 -52.72 -24.91
C ALA A 1074 10.08 -52.43 -25.77
N ARG A 1075 9.56 -51.19 -25.71
CA ARG A 1075 8.41 -50.76 -26.54
C ARG A 1075 8.73 -50.79 -28.03
N THR A 1076 9.91 -50.38 -28.44
CA THR A 1076 10.34 -50.37 -29.85
C THR A 1076 10.53 -51.79 -30.39
N ARG A 1077 11.06 -52.72 -29.58
CA ARG A 1077 11.16 -54.15 -29.96
C ARG A 1077 9.79 -54.79 -30.16
N LEU A 1078 8.79 -54.43 -29.36
CA LEU A 1078 7.41 -54.85 -29.58
C LEU A 1078 6.87 -54.35 -30.94
N GLY A 1079 7.15 -53.09 -31.29
CA GLY A 1079 6.83 -52.55 -32.62
C GLY A 1079 7.55 -53.29 -33.76
N LEU A 1080 8.85 -53.60 -33.59
CA LEU A 1080 9.64 -54.37 -34.57
C LEU A 1080 9.09 -55.77 -34.77
N ALA A 1081 8.63 -56.44 -33.71
CA ALA A 1081 7.98 -57.74 -33.83
C ALA A 1081 6.74 -57.66 -34.74
N ALA A 1082 5.91 -56.63 -34.57
CA ALA A 1082 4.74 -56.39 -35.42
C ALA A 1082 5.13 -56.06 -36.88
N ALA A 1083 6.20 -55.27 -37.10
CA ALA A 1083 6.72 -54.96 -38.42
C ALA A 1083 7.25 -56.21 -39.16
N CYS A 1084 8.10 -56.99 -38.50
CA CYS A 1084 8.64 -58.25 -39.02
C CYS A 1084 7.52 -59.22 -39.39
N ARG A 1085 6.46 -59.30 -38.57
CA ARG A 1085 5.28 -60.14 -38.84
C ARG A 1085 4.58 -59.69 -40.12
N ARG A 1086 4.30 -58.39 -40.26
CA ARG A 1086 3.65 -57.81 -41.44
C ARG A 1086 4.46 -58.02 -42.71
N ALA A 1087 5.80 -58.04 -42.59
CA ALA A 1087 6.74 -58.37 -43.66
C ALA A 1087 6.93 -59.88 -43.91
N GLY A 1088 6.21 -60.77 -43.20
CA GLY A 1088 6.30 -62.23 -43.37
C GLY A 1088 7.52 -62.90 -42.71
N GLN A 1089 8.29 -62.17 -41.88
CA GLN A 1089 9.52 -62.63 -41.25
C GLN A 1089 9.25 -63.22 -39.85
N THR A 1090 8.59 -64.37 -39.80
CA THR A 1090 8.09 -64.98 -38.55
C THR A 1090 9.16 -65.31 -37.51
N SER A 1091 10.35 -65.79 -37.90
CA SER A 1091 11.45 -66.07 -36.95
C SER A 1091 11.92 -64.80 -36.25
N ARG A 1092 12.21 -63.75 -37.03
CA ARG A 1092 12.66 -62.45 -36.50
C ARG A 1092 11.57 -61.79 -35.64
N ALA A 1093 10.31 -61.93 -36.02
CA ALA A 1093 9.20 -61.44 -35.22
C ALA A 1093 9.14 -62.11 -33.84
N ALA A 1094 9.34 -63.43 -33.78
CA ALA A 1094 9.36 -64.17 -32.52
C ALA A 1094 10.57 -63.80 -31.63
N GLU A 1095 11.75 -63.60 -32.24
CA GLU A 1095 12.96 -63.16 -31.53
C GLU A 1095 12.78 -61.77 -30.90
N GLU A 1096 12.27 -60.79 -31.66
CA GLU A 1096 12.04 -59.44 -31.16
C GLU A 1096 10.95 -59.40 -30.07
N LEU A 1097 9.89 -60.20 -30.23
CA LEU A 1097 8.82 -60.30 -29.24
C LEU A 1097 9.33 -60.94 -27.93
N ALA A 1098 10.16 -61.98 -28.03
CA ALA A 1098 10.77 -62.62 -26.87
C ALA A 1098 11.70 -61.64 -26.14
N ALA A 1099 12.53 -60.89 -26.87
CA ALA A 1099 13.41 -59.88 -26.31
C ALA A 1099 12.63 -58.74 -25.62
N ALA A 1100 11.53 -58.26 -26.23
CA ALA A 1100 10.64 -57.29 -25.60
C ALA A 1100 10.02 -57.84 -24.31
N GLY A 1101 9.51 -59.08 -24.33
CA GLY A 1101 8.90 -59.74 -23.18
C GLY A 1101 9.86 -59.96 -22.02
N VAL A 1102 11.13 -60.27 -22.29
CA VAL A 1102 12.19 -60.36 -21.27
C VAL A 1102 12.38 -59.00 -20.60
N LEU A 1103 12.56 -57.93 -21.39
CA LEU A 1103 12.75 -56.59 -20.85
C LEU A 1103 11.53 -56.10 -20.04
N PHE A 1104 10.30 -56.34 -20.52
CA PHE A 1104 9.10 -55.96 -19.77
C PHE A 1104 8.99 -56.70 -18.43
N ARG A 1105 9.39 -57.98 -18.36
CA ARG A 1105 9.42 -58.75 -17.10
C ARG A 1105 10.49 -58.23 -16.15
N GLU A 1106 11.71 -58.02 -16.65
CA GLU A 1106 12.83 -57.47 -15.86
C GLU A 1106 12.51 -56.10 -15.27
N LEU A 1107 11.87 -55.23 -16.06
CA LEU A 1107 11.50 -53.87 -15.65
C LEU A 1107 10.17 -53.81 -14.88
N GLY A 1108 9.44 -54.92 -14.75
CA GLY A 1108 8.13 -54.95 -14.10
C GLY A 1108 7.06 -54.10 -14.80
N MET A 1109 7.08 -54.03 -16.13
CA MET A 1109 6.17 -53.25 -16.99
C MET A 1109 4.94 -54.08 -17.39
N ARG A 1110 4.09 -54.43 -16.42
CA ARG A 1110 3.01 -55.42 -16.58
C ARG A 1110 1.98 -55.08 -17.68
N PHE A 1111 1.57 -53.81 -17.77
CA PHE A 1111 0.65 -53.35 -18.82
C PHE A 1111 1.20 -53.62 -20.23
N TRP A 1112 2.49 -53.35 -20.43
CA TRP A 1112 3.16 -53.56 -21.71
C TRP A 1112 3.46 -55.04 -21.98
N LEU A 1113 3.76 -55.81 -20.93
CA LEU A 1113 3.90 -57.26 -21.03
C LEU A 1113 2.62 -57.93 -21.52
N ALA A 1114 1.46 -57.55 -20.96
CA ALA A 1114 0.17 -58.08 -21.40
C ALA A 1114 -0.08 -57.81 -22.89
N ARG A 1115 0.24 -56.60 -23.38
CA ARG A 1115 0.15 -56.27 -24.81
C ARG A 1115 1.11 -57.08 -25.68
N ALA A 1116 2.32 -57.36 -25.20
CA ALA A 1116 3.26 -58.24 -25.90
C ALA A 1116 2.73 -59.68 -25.98
N GLU A 1117 2.10 -60.17 -24.91
CA GLU A 1117 1.48 -61.50 -24.88
C GLU A 1117 0.25 -61.59 -25.79
N GLU A 1118 -0.58 -60.55 -25.85
CA GLU A 1118 -1.69 -60.44 -26.81
C GLU A 1118 -1.18 -60.48 -28.25
N GLU A 1119 -0.14 -59.71 -28.57
CA GLU A 1119 0.49 -59.71 -29.90
C GLU A 1119 1.11 -61.09 -30.22
N GLY A 1120 1.65 -61.78 -29.22
CA GLY A 1120 2.10 -63.17 -29.32
C GLY A 1120 0.98 -64.17 -29.55
N SER A 1121 -0.20 -63.95 -28.96
CA SER A 1121 -1.37 -64.80 -29.16
C SER A 1121 -1.96 -64.71 -30.57
N ARG A 1122 -1.89 -63.53 -31.19
CA ARG A 1122 -2.22 -63.31 -32.62
C ARG A 1122 -1.24 -63.99 -33.59
N SER A 1123 -0.12 -64.51 -33.08
CA SER A 1123 0.96 -65.15 -33.84
C SER A 1123 0.81 -66.67 -33.96
N ARG A 1124 -0.02 -67.28 -33.09
CA ARG A 1124 -0.32 -68.71 -33.07
C ARG A 1124 -1.63 -68.93 -33.80
#